data_AF-A0AAV1UM20-F1
#
_entry.id   AF-A0AAV1UM20-F1
#
_cell.length_a   1.000
_cell.length_b   1.000
_cell.length_c   1.000
_cell.angle_alpha   90.00
_cell.angle_beta   90.00
_cell.angle_gamma   90.00
#
_symmetry.space_group_name_H-M   'P 1'
#
loop_
_entity.id
_entity.type
_entity.pdbx_description
1 polymer ?
#
loop_
_entity_poly.entity_id
_entity_poly.type
_entity_poly.pdbx_seq_one_letter_code
_entity_poly.pdbx_strand_id
1 'polypeptide(L)'
;MAPSTPLVVLCGDRAPDVLIETAAVLQAGGLRLASLCSPVVAAALVTAKVPHVAVATPADVQLMLSDRVQAVLALPPGVSDVQDAAARSRVGNWISGAYSFVRTAAWHHKQISVIVDEADLKMVQSTLSSDGSLAFSLRERRALAQKAFALFAELDKAIATSLNGDDEVVHDVLLVGNGGREHAIAWKLAQSASTGHIYVAPGNAGTEDNAADISNVAIGVDQHDELIAFAKRKGVSFCVVGPEAPLIDGLADKMNAAGIPAFGPSKVAAQLEASKAFSKDFMRRNDIPTAAYRNFTDYEEAKKYLDSIDHNIVVKASGIAAGKGVLIPTSKAEAHEALREVMLKKAFGSAGDEVVLEEFMTGEEVSLLAFCDGERVVCMPGVQDHKRILDGDQGPNTGGMGAYGPAPCLTSELERECVAIVERVIGAMKKEGMPYVGVLYPGFMLTPAGPKIVEFNCRFGDPETQVVLPLLHSDLFEIMRACVEHRLEHSLVSWKSGAAATVVMASQGYPDGYPKGKVITGLDDARSLKDVDIFHAGTKKAVDGSIVTSGGRVLAVTAVGSSLQDALWLAYEGVSKVHFEGAQYRSDIGLKGLLHGAKKLKLAVLGSTRGSSMQPIIDAISAGELDASIDIVVSDKAAAGILERAKEHNIESVALSAKGLSRADFDTQVSDILVEKKVDLVLLIGYMRILSSEFCRKWENKVLNVHPSLLPDFAGGMDLAVHRAVIDAKKTESGCTVHFVTEQVDAGPIAVQMKCPVFETDTPELLKSRVQPLEGVAFLHVIKLVQTGMLSKKIAGKKEITYADAGVSIDAGNDLVNRIKPLCKSTVRVGCDADLGGFGGIFDLQAAGYDKDTALVACTDGVGTKLRVAQLAKKHDTVGIDLVAMCVNDLIVQGAEPLFFLDYYACGKLDVEEAADVVKGIAEGCRQSDCGLIGGETAEMPSMYHNGDYDMAGFCVGAVRKNAILPLPVEAGFAVLGLASSGVHSNGFSLVRKLVDVSGLAYSDPCPFEAGKTLGESLLTPTKIYVKQLMPVVKSRLIHALAHITGGGLLENIPRVLTKDLAVDIDCGSWPLPPVFKWLQKMGNLSDAELARTFNCGIGMVLLLPESNVTEVTRLVEATGEKVFRLGTTTACASGAEQVELRGTLA
;
A
#
# COMPACT_ATOMS: atom_id res chain seq x y z
N MET A 1 -44.40 17.91 5.69
CA MET A 1 -43.17 18.49 6.27
C MET A 1 -42.28 18.95 5.12
N ALA A 2 -41.43 19.96 5.33
CA ALA A 2 -40.56 20.49 4.27
C ALA A 2 -39.48 19.46 3.86
N PRO A 3 -38.99 19.48 2.60
CA PRO A 3 -37.95 18.55 2.12
C PRO A 3 -36.66 18.55 2.98
N SER A 4 -36.36 19.63 3.69
CA SER A 4 -35.17 19.76 4.53
C SER A 4 -35.22 19.04 5.89
N THR A 5 -36.35 18.43 6.27
CA THR A 5 -36.50 17.69 7.53
C THR A 5 -35.85 16.30 7.43
N PRO A 6 -35.03 15.87 8.41
CA PRO A 6 -34.35 14.57 8.35
C PRO A 6 -35.32 13.38 8.27
N LEU A 7 -34.87 12.33 7.59
CA LEU A 7 -35.65 11.13 7.30
C LEU A 7 -35.12 9.94 8.13
N VAL A 8 -36.04 9.17 8.72
CA VAL A 8 -35.76 7.87 9.33
C VAL A 8 -36.50 6.80 8.54
N VAL A 9 -35.77 5.74 8.18
CA VAL A 9 -36.32 4.63 7.39
C VAL A 9 -36.56 3.42 8.30
N LEU A 10 -37.78 2.91 8.27
CA LEU A 10 -38.27 1.76 9.03
C LEU A 10 -38.34 0.55 8.11
N CYS A 11 -37.64 -0.52 8.45
CA CYS A 11 -37.60 -1.77 7.69
C CYS A 11 -37.80 -2.97 8.63
N GLY A 12 -38.34 -4.07 8.10
CA GLY A 12 -38.42 -5.35 8.81
C GLY A 12 -39.84 -5.73 9.18
N ASP A 13 -39.99 -6.86 9.84
CA ASP A 13 -41.28 -7.48 10.16
C ASP A 13 -41.34 -8.09 11.57
N ARG A 14 -40.22 -8.09 12.30
CA ARG A 14 -40.17 -8.50 13.72
C ARG A 14 -40.48 -7.34 14.66
N ALA A 15 -41.14 -7.68 15.78
CA ALA A 15 -41.58 -6.77 16.84
C ALA A 15 -42.16 -5.42 16.34
N PRO A 16 -43.19 -5.45 15.47
CA PRO A 16 -43.76 -4.23 14.90
C PRO A 16 -44.22 -3.24 15.98
N ASP A 17 -44.73 -3.73 17.11
CA ASP A 17 -45.21 -2.88 18.21
C ASP A 17 -44.11 -1.97 18.78
N VAL A 18 -42.88 -2.48 18.93
CA VAL A 18 -41.74 -1.72 19.47
C VAL A 18 -41.20 -0.71 18.44
N LEU A 19 -41.18 -1.10 17.16
CA LEU A 19 -40.85 -0.19 16.06
C LEU A 19 -41.87 0.95 15.95
N ILE A 20 -43.16 0.66 16.15
CA ILE A 20 -44.23 1.65 16.10
C ILE A 20 -44.16 2.61 17.28
N GLU A 21 -43.89 2.11 18.49
CA GLU A 21 -43.70 2.96 19.68
C GLU A 21 -42.53 3.94 19.45
N THR A 22 -41.40 3.43 18.94
CA THR A 22 -40.24 4.25 18.62
C THR A 22 -40.53 5.24 17.48
N ALA A 23 -41.25 4.80 16.44
CA ALA A 23 -41.68 5.66 15.34
C ALA A 23 -42.60 6.80 15.81
N ALA A 24 -43.54 6.52 16.72
CA ALA A 24 -44.42 7.54 17.28
C ALA A 24 -43.64 8.62 18.04
N VAL A 25 -42.62 8.23 18.81
CA VAL A 25 -41.72 9.16 19.52
C VAL A 25 -40.93 10.02 18.54
N LEU A 26 -40.34 9.41 17.50
CA LEU A 26 -39.56 10.13 16.48
C LEU A 26 -40.41 11.11 15.67
N GLN A 27 -41.63 10.69 15.32
CA GLN A 27 -42.57 11.53 14.60
C GLN A 27 -43.06 12.71 15.47
N ALA A 28 -43.32 12.47 16.77
CA ALA A 28 -43.65 13.53 17.72
C ALA A 28 -42.49 14.52 17.91
N GLY A 29 -41.25 14.05 17.78
CA GLY A 29 -40.02 14.86 17.73
C GLY A 29 -39.78 15.62 16.43
N GLY A 30 -40.66 15.49 15.43
CA GLY A 30 -40.61 16.25 14.19
C GLY A 30 -39.86 15.58 13.02
N LEU A 31 -39.43 14.32 13.16
CA LEU A 31 -38.76 13.58 12.09
C LEU A 31 -39.77 13.04 11.06
N ARG A 32 -39.31 12.93 9.80
CA ARG A 32 -40.06 12.24 8.74
C ARG A 32 -39.77 10.75 8.81
N LEU A 33 -40.80 9.94 8.56
CA LEU A 33 -40.69 8.48 8.55
C LEU A 33 -41.00 7.93 7.16
N ALA A 34 -40.21 6.95 6.73
CA ALA A 34 -40.51 6.11 5.56
C ALA A 34 -40.53 4.64 5.97
N SER A 35 -41.49 3.86 5.48
CA SER A 35 -41.50 2.40 5.62
C SER A 35 -41.07 1.77 4.31
N LEU A 36 -39.95 1.04 4.32
CA LEU A 36 -39.36 0.44 3.12
C LEU A 36 -39.67 -1.06 3.06
N CYS A 37 -40.28 -1.50 1.95
CA CYS A 37 -40.50 -2.91 1.62
C CYS A 37 -41.16 -3.73 2.76
N SER A 38 -41.95 -3.09 3.63
CA SER A 38 -42.61 -3.73 4.76
C SER A 38 -44.09 -3.36 4.84
N PRO A 39 -44.98 -4.12 4.17
CA PRO A 39 -46.42 -3.92 4.24
C PRO A 39 -46.98 -4.03 5.66
N VAL A 40 -46.38 -4.88 6.50
CA VAL A 40 -46.78 -5.10 7.90
C VAL A 40 -46.54 -3.85 8.73
N VAL A 41 -45.33 -3.28 8.66
CA VAL A 41 -45.00 -2.04 9.39
C VAL A 41 -45.82 -0.87 8.86
N ALA A 42 -45.99 -0.74 7.55
CA ALA A 42 -46.84 0.30 6.97
C ALA A 42 -48.31 0.22 7.46
N ALA A 43 -48.92 -0.96 7.42
CA ALA A 43 -50.29 -1.16 7.89
C ALA A 43 -50.45 -0.89 9.39
N ALA A 44 -49.45 -1.25 10.18
CA ALA A 44 -49.47 -1.04 11.62
C ALA A 44 -49.26 0.45 11.98
N LEU A 45 -48.40 1.18 11.26
CA LEU A 45 -48.27 2.64 11.38
C LEU A 45 -49.57 3.38 11.01
N VAL A 46 -50.29 2.91 9.99
CA VAL A 46 -51.64 3.44 9.65
C VAL A 46 -52.61 3.23 10.82
N THR A 47 -52.62 2.03 11.41
CA THR A 47 -53.50 1.69 12.55
C THR A 47 -53.18 2.54 13.78
N ALA A 48 -51.90 2.77 14.05
CA ALA A 48 -51.41 3.63 15.13
C ALA A 48 -51.53 5.14 14.83
N LYS A 49 -52.01 5.52 13.64
CA LYS A 49 -52.16 6.91 13.18
C LYS A 49 -50.84 7.70 13.17
N VAL A 50 -49.73 7.04 12.85
CA VAL A 50 -48.39 7.66 12.73
C VAL A 50 -48.13 8.07 11.26
N PRO A 51 -47.94 9.37 10.96
CA PRO A 51 -47.63 9.82 9.61
C PRO A 51 -46.31 9.24 9.06
N HIS A 52 -46.35 8.66 7.86
CA HIS A 52 -45.19 8.08 7.19
C HIS A 52 -45.38 8.03 5.67
N VAL A 53 -44.31 7.74 4.93
CA VAL A 53 -44.34 7.41 3.49
C VAL A 53 -44.09 5.91 3.31
N ALA A 54 -45.00 5.20 2.65
CA ALA A 54 -44.76 3.80 2.28
C ALA A 54 -43.98 3.73 0.96
N VAL A 55 -42.88 2.98 0.95
CA VAL A 55 -41.96 2.88 -0.18
C VAL A 55 -41.82 1.42 -0.59
N ALA A 56 -42.10 1.15 -1.87
CA ALA A 56 -42.17 -0.21 -2.41
C ALA A 56 -40.82 -0.74 -2.90
N THR A 57 -39.86 0.12 -3.23
CA THR A 57 -38.54 -0.27 -3.74
C THR A 57 -37.40 0.54 -3.09
N PRO A 58 -36.19 -0.03 -2.92
CA PRO A 58 -35.03 0.72 -2.42
C PRO A 58 -34.62 1.91 -3.30
N ALA A 59 -34.83 1.82 -4.61
CA ALA A 59 -34.51 2.88 -5.57
C ALA A 59 -35.29 4.17 -5.26
N ASP A 60 -36.54 4.04 -4.81
CA ASP A 60 -37.37 5.18 -4.41
C ASP A 60 -36.88 5.82 -3.09
N VAL A 61 -36.27 5.04 -2.19
CA VAL A 61 -35.58 5.59 -1.01
C VAL A 61 -34.27 6.26 -1.42
N GLN A 62 -33.59 5.77 -2.46
CA GLN A 62 -32.39 6.38 -3.01
C GLN A 62 -32.69 7.75 -3.63
N LEU A 63 -33.85 7.92 -4.27
CA LEU A 63 -34.40 9.22 -4.67
C LEU A 63 -34.73 10.12 -3.47
N MET A 64 -35.11 9.54 -2.33
CA MET A 64 -35.26 10.25 -1.05
C MET A 64 -33.93 10.50 -0.31
N LEU A 65 -32.78 9.95 -0.74
CA LEU A 65 -31.46 10.26 -0.16
C LEU A 65 -30.99 11.69 -0.48
N SER A 66 -31.69 12.43 -1.34
CA SER A 66 -31.55 13.88 -1.41
C SER A 66 -32.00 14.56 -0.11
N ASP A 67 -32.87 13.90 0.66
CA ASP A 67 -33.18 14.26 2.03
C ASP A 67 -32.13 13.62 2.97
N ARG A 68 -31.74 14.31 4.05
CA ARG A 68 -30.72 13.81 4.99
C ARG A 68 -31.27 12.61 5.79
N VAL A 69 -31.07 11.38 5.30
CA VAL A 69 -31.34 10.15 6.08
C VAL A 69 -30.39 10.11 7.27
N GLN A 70 -30.95 10.14 8.49
CA GLN A 70 -30.15 10.12 9.73
C GLN A 70 -30.08 8.73 10.35
N ALA A 71 -31.13 7.94 10.22
CA ALA A 71 -31.17 6.61 10.81
C ALA A 71 -32.01 5.62 9.99
N VAL A 72 -31.62 4.35 10.11
CA VAL A 72 -32.37 3.20 9.61
C VAL A 72 -32.66 2.30 10.81
N LEU A 73 -33.94 2.08 11.10
CA LEU A 73 -34.39 1.12 12.10
C LEU A 73 -34.87 -0.12 11.35
N ALA A 74 -34.11 -1.20 11.45
CA ALA A 74 -34.29 -2.38 10.63
C ALA A 74 -34.29 -3.61 11.53
N LEU A 75 -35.45 -4.14 11.92
CA LEU A 75 -35.50 -5.41 12.65
C LEU A 75 -35.66 -6.58 11.66
N PRO A 76 -34.56 -7.18 11.15
CA PRO A 76 -34.64 -8.24 10.15
C PRO A 76 -35.23 -9.52 10.75
N PRO A 77 -35.64 -10.51 9.94
CA PRO A 77 -35.92 -11.89 10.38
C PRO A 77 -34.73 -12.54 11.09
N GLY A 78 -35.00 -13.55 11.92
CA GLY A 78 -34.01 -14.24 12.73
C GLY A 78 -33.37 -15.41 12.02
N VAL A 79 -32.21 -15.84 12.51
CA VAL A 79 -31.52 -17.05 12.01
C VAL A 79 -32.43 -18.28 12.08
N SER A 80 -33.27 -18.40 13.12
CA SER A 80 -34.26 -19.48 13.26
C SER A 80 -35.40 -19.41 12.23
N ASP A 81 -35.75 -18.22 11.75
CA ASP A 81 -36.82 -18.00 10.76
C ASP A 81 -36.41 -18.49 9.36
N VAL A 82 -35.11 -18.67 9.12
CA VAL A 82 -34.59 -19.21 7.85
C VAL A 82 -34.91 -20.72 7.71
N GLN A 83 -35.05 -21.43 8.83
CA GLN A 83 -35.27 -22.89 8.86
C GLN A 83 -36.77 -23.27 8.88
N ASP A 84 -37.67 -22.34 9.22
CA ASP A 84 -39.11 -22.58 9.27
C ASP A 84 -39.79 -22.35 7.90
N ALA A 85 -40.44 -23.39 7.37
CA ALA A 85 -41.15 -23.34 6.10
C ALA A 85 -42.27 -22.27 6.05
N ALA A 86 -42.90 -21.95 7.19
CA ALA A 86 -43.90 -20.90 7.28
C ALA A 86 -43.30 -19.47 7.32
N ALA A 87 -41.99 -19.35 7.60
CA ALA A 87 -41.27 -18.10 7.70
C ALA A 87 -40.43 -17.75 6.45
N ARG A 88 -40.15 -18.73 5.57
CA ARG A 88 -39.36 -18.55 4.33
C ARG A 88 -39.86 -17.45 3.40
N SER A 89 -41.18 -17.29 3.25
CA SER A 89 -41.75 -16.21 2.43
C SER A 89 -41.43 -14.82 3.00
N ARG A 90 -41.36 -14.69 4.33
CA ARG A 90 -40.98 -13.44 5.01
C ARG A 90 -39.50 -13.12 4.81
N VAL A 91 -38.64 -14.12 4.98
CA VAL A 91 -37.19 -14.00 4.71
C VAL A 91 -36.92 -13.62 3.25
N GLY A 92 -37.61 -14.25 2.29
CA GLY A 92 -37.49 -13.91 0.87
C GLY A 92 -37.90 -12.47 0.54
N ASN A 93 -38.98 -11.96 1.16
CA ASN A 93 -39.41 -10.57 0.99
C ASN A 93 -38.40 -9.58 1.61
N TRP A 94 -37.81 -9.93 2.75
CA TRP A 94 -36.75 -9.13 3.38
C TRP A 94 -35.51 -9.03 2.50
N ILE A 95 -35.03 -10.17 1.98
CA ILE A 95 -33.87 -10.27 1.08
C ILE A 95 -34.11 -9.47 -0.20
N SER A 96 -35.26 -9.66 -0.83
CA SER A 96 -35.62 -9.00 -2.10
C SER A 96 -35.93 -7.51 -1.93
N GLY A 97 -36.18 -7.06 -0.69
CA GLY A 97 -36.74 -5.75 -0.38
C GLY A 97 -35.76 -4.81 0.30
N ALA A 98 -35.42 -5.05 1.57
CA ALA A 98 -34.72 -4.09 2.42
C ALA A 98 -33.28 -4.50 2.76
N TYR A 99 -32.92 -5.77 2.58
CA TYR A 99 -31.63 -6.32 3.00
C TYR A 99 -30.41 -5.55 2.48
N SER A 100 -30.34 -5.32 1.17
CA SER A 100 -29.24 -4.61 0.52
C SER A 100 -29.17 -3.12 0.92
N PHE A 101 -30.34 -2.48 1.09
CA PHE A 101 -30.43 -1.09 1.55
C PHE A 101 -29.84 -0.92 2.94
N VAL A 102 -30.21 -1.80 3.89
CA VAL A 102 -29.74 -1.70 5.28
C VAL A 102 -28.23 -2.01 5.36
N ARG A 103 -27.72 -2.97 4.56
CA ARG A 103 -26.27 -3.23 4.44
C ARG A 103 -25.51 -2.02 3.92
N THR A 104 -26.03 -1.38 2.88
CA THR A 104 -25.44 -0.16 2.31
C THR A 104 -25.43 0.97 3.33
N ALA A 105 -26.55 1.18 4.04
CA ALA A 105 -26.64 2.16 5.12
C ALA A 105 -25.61 1.91 6.23
N ALA A 106 -25.36 0.64 6.59
CA ALA A 106 -24.36 0.28 7.60
C ALA A 106 -22.93 0.56 7.12
N TRP A 107 -22.64 0.38 5.83
CA TRP A 107 -21.36 0.81 5.22
C TRP A 107 -21.14 2.32 5.34
N HIS A 108 -22.21 3.11 5.22
CA HIS A 108 -22.21 4.57 5.37
C HIS A 108 -22.34 5.07 6.83
N HIS A 109 -21.92 4.28 7.83
CA HIS A 109 -21.99 4.61 9.27
C HIS A 109 -21.39 5.95 9.70
N LYS A 110 -20.53 6.58 8.88
CA LYS A 110 -20.05 7.95 9.13
C LYS A 110 -21.19 8.97 9.17
N GLN A 111 -22.27 8.70 8.42
CA GLN A 111 -23.42 9.59 8.23
C GLN A 111 -24.74 8.99 8.74
N ILE A 112 -24.94 7.68 8.63
CA ILE A 112 -26.22 7.02 8.92
C ILE A 112 -26.08 6.10 10.13
N SER A 113 -26.99 6.19 11.10
CA SER A 113 -27.10 5.22 12.20
C SER A 113 -27.98 4.05 11.79
N VAL A 114 -27.50 2.81 11.94
CA VAL A 114 -28.27 1.60 11.59
C VAL A 114 -28.52 0.76 12.83
N ILE A 115 -29.79 0.64 13.23
CA ILE A 115 -30.21 -0.09 14.43
C ILE A 115 -30.91 -1.37 13.98
N VAL A 116 -30.38 -2.52 14.38
CA VAL A 116 -30.89 -3.84 13.99
C VAL A 116 -31.37 -4.73 15.14
N ASP A 117 -31.29 -4.22 16.37
CA ASP A 117 -31.61 -4.94 17.60
C ASP A 117 -32.64 -4.14 18.40
N GLU A 118 -33.63 -4.84 18.96
CA GLU A 118 -34.66 -4.26 19.83
C GLU A 118 -34.06 -3.60 21.08
N ALA A 119 -33.01 -4.17 21.65
CA ALA A 119 -32.34 -3.61 22.84
C ALA A 119 -31.76 -2.22 22.56
N ASP A 120 -31.34 -1.98 21.32
CA ASP A 120 -30.69 -0.75 20.89
C ASP A 120 -31.70 0.35 20.50
N LEU A 121 -32.98 0.02 20.30
CA LEU A 121 -34.04 1.00 20.00
C LEU A 121 -34.28 1.97 21.16
N LYS A 122 -34.01 1.57 22.40
CA LYS A 122 -34.10 2.47 23.57
C LYS A 122 -33.08 3.62 23.48
N MET A 123 -31.93 3.39 22.84
CA MET A 123 -30.92 4.44 22.65
C MET A 123 -31.40 5.52 21.67
N VAL A 124 -32.25 5.15 20.70
CA VAL A 124 -32.83 6.09 19.73
C VAL A 124 -33.69 7.14 20.44
N GLN A 125 -34.44 6.74 21.47
CA GLN A 125 -35.26 7.66 22.26
C GLN A 125 -34.41 8.63 23.10
N SER A 126 -33.30 8.15 23.67
CA SER A 126 -32.39 8.99 24.48
C SER A 126 -31.47 9.91 23.67
N THR A 127 -31.36 9.69 22.35
CA THR A 127 -30.46 10.45 21.45
C THR A 127 -31.21 11.49 20.61
N LEU A 128 -32.52 11.59 20.77
CA LEU A 128 -33.36 12.60 20.14
C LEU A 128 -33.17 13.95 20.85
N SER A 129 -32.54 14.90 20.17
CA SER A 129 -32.36 16.25 20.69
C SER A 129 -33.61 17.11 20.53
N SER A 130 -33.66 18.24 21.25
CA SER A 130 -34.80 19.17 21.24
C SER A 130 -35.07 19.83 19.88
N ASP A 131 -34.12 19.76 18.95
CA ASP A 131 -34.24 20.23 17.56
C ASP A 131 -34.72 19.15 16.57
N GLY A 132 -35.03 17.95 17.07
CA GLY A 132 -35.53 16.83 16.27
C GLY A 132 -34.45 16.06 15.50
N SER A 133 -33.16 16.24 15.84
CA SER A 133 -32.07 15.44 15.26
C SER A 133 -31.62 14.27 16.14
N LEU A 134 -31.00 13.26 15.53
CA LEU A 134 -30.44 12.10 16.24
C LEU A 134 -28.93 12.28 16.46
N ALA A 135 -28.51 12.46 17.72
CA ALA A 135 -27.15 12.84 18.09
C ALA A 135 -26.22 11.65 18.42
N PHE A 136 -26.07 10.71 17.48
CA PHE A 136 -25.09 9.61 17.65
C PHE A 136 -23.65 10.09 17.44
N SER A 137 -22.73 9.69 18.31
CA SER A 137 -21.29 9.84 18.10
C SER A 137 -20.79 8.90 16.99
N LEU A 138 -19.65 9.22 16.37
CA LEU A 138 -19.02 8.35 15.37
C LEU A 138 -18.68 6.96 15.94
N ARG A 139 -18.33 6.88 17.23
CA ARG A 139 -18.02 5.63 17.92
C ARG A 139 -19.27 4.76 18.07
N GLU A 140 -20.41 5.36 18.44
CA GLU A 140 -21.68 4.64 18.55
C GLU A 140 -22.19 4.17 17.19
N ARG A 141 -22.13 5.01 16.15
CA ARG A 141 -22.51 4.60 14.79
C ARG A 141 -21.65 3.45 14.28
N ARG A 142 -20.35 3.46 14.56
CA ARG A 142 -19.45 2.36 14.20
C ARG A 142 -19.81 1.07 14.94
N ALA A 143 -20.13 1.13 16.24
CA ALA A 143 -20.54 -0.04 17.01
C ALA A 143 -21.87 -0.63 16.51
N LEU A 144 -22.85 0.23 16.21
CA LEU A 144 -24.14 -0.16 15.62
C LEU A 144 -23.96 -0.83 14.25
N ALA A 145 -23.10 -0.26 13.38
CA ALA A 145 -22.78 -0.85 12.09
C ALA A 145 -22.07 -2.20 12.21
N GLN A 146 -21.16 -2.36 13.18
CA GLN A 146 -20.50 -3.65 13.44
C GLN A 146 -21.51 -4.72 13.88
N LYS A 147 -22.48 -4.38 14.74
CA LYS A 147 -23.57 -5.29 15.10
C LYS A 147 -24.42 -5.66 13.88
N ALA A 148 -24.73 -4.70 13.02
CA ALA A 148 -25.46 -4.96 11.77
C ALA A 148 -24.69 -5.93 10.86
N PHE A 149 -23.39 -5.72 10.65
CA PHE A 149 -22.57 -6.63 9.84
C PHE A 149 -22.47 -8.04 10.45
N ALA A 150 -22.35 -8.16 11.78
CA ALA A 150 -22.34 -9.46 12.45
C ALA A 150 -23.66 -10.22 12.23
N LEU A 151 -24.80 -9.52 12.40
CA LEU A 151 -26.12 -10.10 12.16
C LEU A 151 -26.32 -10.52 10.70
N PHE A 152 -25.86 -9.70 9.75
CA PHE A 152 -25.92 -10.04 8.33
C PHE A 152 -25.04 -11.23 7.97
N ALA A 153 -23.85 -11.34 8.57
CA ALA A 153 -22.98 -12.51 8.37
C ALA A 153 -23.64 -13.80 8.90
N GLU A 154 -24.30 -13.74 10.06
CA GLU A 154 -25.05 -14.87 10.60
C GLU A 154 -26.26 -15.24 9.73
N LEU A 155 -27.00 -14.24 9.24
CA LEU A 155 -28.16 -14.47 8.38
C LEU A 155 -27.73 -15.00 6.99
N ASP A 156 -26.67 -14.45 6.39
CA ASP A 156 -26.07 -14.94 5.14
C ASP A 156 -25.62 -16.39 5.29
N LYS A 157 -24.96 -16.71 6.42
CA LYS A 157 -24.56 -18.08 6.74
C LYS A 157 -25.77 -19.00 6.86
N ALA A 158 -26.82 -18.59 7.58
CA ALA A 158 -28.02 -19.38 7.76
C ALA A 158 -28.81 -19.58 6.46
N ILE A 159 -28.91 -18.53 5.63
CA ILE A 159 -29.52 -18.58 4.30
C ILE A 159 -28.73 -19.53 3.42
N ALA A 160 -27.39 -19.38 3.37
CA ALA A 160 -26.50 -20.28 2.65
C ALA A 160 -26.66 -21.73 3.15
N THR A 161 -26.70 -21.99 4.46
CA THR A 161 -26.94 -23.33 5.02
C THR A 161 -28.35 -23.87 4.70
N SER A 162 -29.37 -23.00 4.58
CA SER A 162 -30.73 -23.45 4.22
C SER A 162 -30.93 -23.71 2.72
N LEU A 163 -30.13 -23.04 1.89
CA LEU A 163 -30.08 -23.22 0.43
C LEU A 163 -29.16 -24.40 0.05
N ASN A 164 -28.10 -24.61 0.83
CA ASN A 164 -27.18 -25.73 0.71
C ASN A 164 -27.72 -26.92 1.52
N GLY A 165 -28.56 -27.75 0.89
CA GLY A 165 -28.69 -29.11 1.37
C GLY A 165 -27.33 -29.80 1.30
N ASP A 166 -26.74 -30.08 2.47
CA ASP A 166 -25.71 -31.07 2.85
C ASP A 166 -24.55 -31.52 1.91
N ASP A 167 -24.33 -30.99 0.70
CA ASP A 167 -23.13 -31.30 -0.10
C ASP A 167 -22.55 -30.05 -0.76
N GLU A 168 -21.38 -29.61 -0.30
CA GLU A 168 -20.59 -28.56 -0.95
C GLU A 168 -20.00 -29.16 -2.25
N VAL A 169 -20.67 -28.96 -3.39
CA VAL A 169 -20.22 -29.46 -4.69
C VAL A 169 -19.04 -28.62 -5.17
N VAL A 170 -17.85 -29.20 -5.16
CA VAL A 170 -16.64 -28.63 -5.77
C VAL A 170 -16.68 -28.88 -7.29
N HIS A 171 -16.36 -27.84 -8.08
CA HIS A 171 -16.51 -27.85 -9.53
C HIS A 171 -15.16 -27.87 -10.25
N ASP A 172 -14.87 -28.92 -11.00
CA ASP A 172 -13.77 -28.89 -11.97
C ASP A 172 -14.12 -27.96 -13.14
N VAL A 173 -13.18 -27.08 -13.50
CA VAL A 173 -13.36 -26.01 -14.48
C VAL A 173 -12.45 -26.20 -15.69
N LEU A 174 -12.99 -26.00 -16.90
CA LEU A 174 -12.20 -25.86 -18.12
C LEU A 174 -12.15 -24.39 -18.56
N LEU A 175 -10.98 -23.78 -18.45
CA LEU A 175 -10.69 -22.44 -18.98
C LEU A 175 -10.04 -22.55 -20.37
N VAL A 176 -10.65 -21.92 -21.38
CA VAL A 176 -10.14 -21.94 -22.75
C VAL A 176 -9.36 -20.65 -23.05
N GLY A 177 -8.11 -20.78 -23.48
CA GLY A 177 -7.21 -19.70 -23.90
C GLY A 177 -5.76 -19.87 -23.42
N ASN A 178 -4.92 -18.87 -23.65
CA ASN A 178 -3.46 -18.94 -23.41
C ASN A 178 -2.77 -17.60 -23.14
N GLY A 179 -3.51 -16.50 -23.02
CA GLY A 179 -2.98 -15.16 -22.80
C GLY A 179 -2.82 -14.79 -21.32
N GLY A 180 -2.44 -13.55 -21.08
CA GLY A 180 -2.33 -12.99 -19.72
C GLY A 180 -3.68 -12.87 -19.03
N ARG A 181 -4.73 -12.60 -19.81
CA ARG A 181 -6.13 -12.63 -19.36
C ARG A 181 -6.51 -13.99 -18.79
N GLU A 182 -6.22 -15.09 -19.51
CA GLU A 182 -6.56 -16.42 -19.01
C GLU A 182 -5.74 -16.81 -17.78
N HIS A 183 -4.48 -16.35 -17.69
CA HIS A 183 -3.73 -16.51 -16.45
C HIS A 183 -4.40 -15.79 -15.28
N ALA A 184 -4.79 -14.52 -15.44
CA ALA A 184 -5.50 -13.80 -14.38
C ALA A 184 -6.84 -14.44 -14.00
N ILE A 185 -7.59 -15.00 -14.96
CA ILE A 185 -8.82 -15.75 -14.70
C ILE A 185 -8.52 -17.03 -13.91
N ALA A 186 -7.56 -17.85 -14.35
CA ALA A 186 -7.17 -19.08 -13.65
C ALA A 186 -6.71 -18.79 -12.22
N TRP A 187 -5.84 -17.79 -12.06
CA TRP A 187 -5.35 -17.31 -10.77
C TRP A 187 -6.49 -16.88 -9.83
N LYS A 188 -7.54 -16.23 -10.37
CA LYS A 188 -8.67 -15.78 -9.56
C LYS A 188 -9.66 -16.91 -9.25
N LEU A 189 -9.87 -17.84 -10.18
CA LEU A 189 -10.72 -19.02 -9.97
C LEU A 189 -10.16 -19.97 -8.91
N ALA A 190 -8.83 -20.12 -8.86
CA ALA A 190 -8.14 -20.92 -7.84
C ALA A 190 -8.30 -20.40 -6.40
N GLN A 191 -8.78 -19.16 -6.22
CA GLN A 191 -9.05 -18.59 -4.89
C GLN A 191 -10.45 -18.95 -4.37
N SER A 192 -11.32 -19.54 -5.20
CA SER A 192 -12.67 -19.93 -4.80
C SER A 192 -12.67 -21.28 -4.09
N ALA A 193 -13.44 -21.39 -3.00
CA ALA A 193 -13.67 -22.65 -2.31
C ALA A 193 -14.56 -23.62 -3.12
N SER A 194 -15.26 -23.13 -4.14
CA SER A 194 -16.17 -23.92 -4.98
C SER A 194 -15.49 -24.44 -6.25
N THR A 195 -14.24 -24.08 -6.51
CA THR A 195 -13.46 -24.59 -7.65
C THR A 195 -12.60 -25.78 -7.22
N GLY A 196 -12.65 -26.85 -8.02
CA GLY A 196 -11.78 -28.02 -7.92
C GLY A 196 -10.57 -27.89 -8.84
N HIS A 197 -10.35 -28.88 -9.68
CA HIS A 197 -9.26 -28.85 -10.65
C HIS A 197 -9.53 -27.86 -11.77
N ILE A 198 -8.56 -27.00 -12.10
CA ILE A 198 -8.67 -26.04 -13.19
C ILE A 198 -7.83 -26.50 -14.37
N TYR A 199 -8.48 -26.90 -15.45
CA TYR A 199 -7.83 -27.24 -16.70
C TYR A 199 -7.76 -26.00 -17.60
N VAL A 200 -6.57 -25.63 -18.08
CA VAL A 200 -6.39 -24.50 -19.01
C VAL A 200 -5.99 -25.02 -20.40
N ALA A 201 -6.76 -24.70 -21.43
CA ALA A 201 -6.56 -25.23 -22.79
C ALA A 201 -6.30 -24.11 -23.82
N PRO A 202 -5.07 -23.99 -24.39
CA PRO A 202 -3.86 -24.74 -24.08
C PRO A 202 -3.05 -24.22 -22.88
N GLY A 203 -3.38 -23.03 -22.37
CA GLY A 203 -2.58 -22.35 -21.35
C GLY A 203 -1.20 -21.90 -21.84
N ASN A 204 -0.37 -21.46 -20.91
CA ASN A 204 1.01 -21.00 -21.14
C ASN A 204 1.92 -21.38 -19.97
N ALA A 205 3.21 -21.01 -20.01
CA ALA A 205 4.17 -21.43 -18.99
C ALA A 205 3.84 -20.97 -17.55
N GLY A 206 3.00 -19.94 -17.38
CA GLY A 206 2.63 -19.43 -16.07
C GLY A 206 1.28 -19.92 -15.55
N THR A 207 0.40 -20.44 -16.42
CA THR A 207 -0.92 -20.95 -15.98
C THR A 207 -0.84 -22.29 -15.28
N GLU A 208 0.23 -23.06 -15.49
CA GLU A 208 0.45 -24.33 -14.81
C GLU A 208 0.92 -24.07 -13.37
N ASP A 209 0.11 -24.47 -12.39
CA ASP A 209 0.40 -24.32 -10.97
C ASP A 209 -0.14 -25.53 -10.18
N ASN A 210 0.77 -26.44 -9.82
CA ASN A 210 0.41 -27.66 -9.10
C ASN A 210 -0.07 -27.37 -7.66
N ALA A 211 0.35 -26.26 -7.04
CA ALA A 211 -0.06 -25.93 -5.68
C ALA A 211 -1.52 -25.44 -5.65
N ALA A 212 -1.96 -24.81 -6.73
CA ALA A 212 -3.32 -24.32 -6.94
C ALA A 212 -4.21 -25.29 -7.76
N ASP A 213 -3.73 -26.52 -8.00
CA ASP A 213 -4.39 -27.57 -8.78
C ASP A 213 -4.82 -27.12 -10.21
N ILE A 214 -3.92 -26.41 -10.89
CA ILE A 214 -4.10 -25.90 -12.26
C ILE A 214 -3.19 -26.65 -13.24
N SER A 215 -3.77 -27.27 -14.26
CA SER A 215 -3.03 -28.00 -15.30
C SER A 215 -3.31 -27.49 -16.71
N ASN A 216 -2.25 -27.36 -17.50
CA ASN A 216 -2.39 -27.08 -18.93
C ASN A 216 -2.73 -28.34 -19.72
N VAL A 217 -3.57 -28.20 -20.74
CA VAL A 217 -4.00 -29.31 -21.61
C VAL A 217 -3.67 -28.95 -23.05
N ALA A 218 -2.92 -29.79 -23.75
CA ALA A 218 -2.45 -29.51 -25.11
C ALA A 218 -3.55 -29.66 -26.20
N ILE A 219 -4.67 -28.93 -26.04
CA ILE A 219 -5.80 -28.86 -26.97
C ILE A 219 -5.92 -27.41 -27.46
N GLY A 220 -6.04 -27.23 -28.78
CA GLY A 220 -6.20 -25.92 -29.39
C GLY A 220 -7.55 -25.28 -29.08
N VAL A 221 -7.60 -23.94 -29.03
CA VAL A 221 -8.85 -23.20 -28.75
C VAL A 221 -9.93 -23.41 -29.82
N ASP A 222 -9.52 -23.78 -31.03
CA ASP A 222 -10.35 -24.09 -32.20
C ASP A 222 -10.84 -25.55 -32.25
N GLN A 223 -10.29 -26.42 -31.40
CA GLN A 223 -10.59 -27.86 -31.38
C GLN A 223 -11.82 -28.18 -30.51
N HIS A 224 -12.97 -27.58 -30.84
CA HIS A 224 -14.17 -27.60 -30.00
C HIS A 224 -14.64 -29.02 -29.62
N ASP A 225 -14.62 -29.97 -30.57
CA ASP A 225 -15.06 -31.34 -30.31
C ASP A 225 -14.12 -32.07 -29.34
N GLU A 226 -12.82 -31.79 -29.42
CA GLU A 226 -11.81 -32.35 -28.52
C GLU A 226 -11.91 -31.74 -27.11
N LEU A 227 -12.16 -30.43 -27.01
CA LEU A 227 -12.43 -29.73 -25.74
C LEU A 227 -13.65 -30.33 -25.03
N ILE A 228 -14.76 -30.54 -25.75
CA ILE A 228 -15.99 -31.14 -25.20
C ILE A 228 -15.73 -32.59 -24.77
N ALA A 229 -15.04 -33.37 -25.60
CA ALA A 229 -14.71 -34.75 -25.28
C ALA A 229 -13.78 -34.84 -24.05
N PHE A 230 -12.83 -33.91 -23.93
CA PHE A 230 -11.95 -33.80 -22.77
C PHE A 230 -12.73 -33.46 -21.51
N ALA A 231 -13.58 -32.43 -21.57
CA ALA A 231 -14.40 -31.99 -20.44
C ALA A 231 -15.28 -33.13 -19.90
N LYS A 232 -15.94 -33.90 -20.79
CA LYS A 232 -16.71 -35.10 -20.42
C LYS A 232 -15.86 -36.19 -19.79
N ARG A 233 -14.67 -36.48 -20.34
CA ARG A 233 -13.78 -37.53 -19.80
C ARG A 233 -13.25 -37.18 -18.41
N LYS A 234 -13.02 -35.89 -18.14
CA LYS A 234 -12.46 -35.41 -16.87
C LYS A 234 -13.51 -35.07 -15.82
N GLY A 235 -14.80 -35.06 -16.18
CA GLY A 235 -15.85 -34.67 -15.24
C GLY A 235 -15.91 -33.17 -14.99
N VAL A 236 -15.40 -32.35 -15.93
CA VAL A 236 -15.52 -30.89 -15.87
C VAL A 236 -16.99 -30.52 -15.84
N SER A 237 -17.35 -29.69 -14.86
CA SER A 237 -18.74 -29.28 -14.61
C SER A 237 -19.01 -27.83 -14.99
N PHE A 238 -17.98 -27.06 -15.35
CA PHE A 238 -18.12 -25.67 -15.77
C PHE A 238 -17.05 -25.28 -16.79
N CYS A 239 -17.40 -24.53 -17.83
CA CYS A 239 -16.48 -24.05 -18.85
C CYS A 239 -16.43 -22.52 -18.89
N VAL A 240 -15.24 -21.93 -18.95
CA VAL A 240 -15.01 -20.49 -19.11
C VAL A 240 -14.29 -20.25 -20.43
N VAL A 241 -14.86 -19.42 -21.30
CA VAL A 241 -14.25 -19.10 -22.60
C VAL A 241 -13.58 -17.73 -22.53
N GLY A 242 -12.25 -17.70 -22.63
CA GLY A 242 -11.45 -16.48 -22.56
C GLY A 242 -11.41 -15.67 -23.87
N PRO A 243 -10.94 -16.25 -24.99
CA PRO A 243 -10.77 -15.54 -26.25
C PRO A 243 -12.05 -15.45 -27.09
N GLU A 244 -12.05 -14.50 -28.01
CA GLU A 244 -13.16 -14.16 -28.89
C GLU A 244 -13.42 -15.22 -29.97
N ALA A 245 -12.38 -15.83 -30.56
CA ALA A 245 -12.54 -16.75 -31.68
C ALA A 245 -13.44 -17.96 -31.36
N PRO A 246 -13.26 -18.68 -30.23
CA PRO A 246 -14.15 -19.78 -29.88
C PRO A 246 -15.60 -19.36 -29.59
N LEU A 247 -15.82 -18.12 -29.12
CA LEU A 247 -17.17 -17.57 -28.90
C LEU A 247 -17.90 -17.35 -30.23
N ILE A 248 -17.20 -16.76 -31.21
CA ILE A 248 -17.71 -16.53 -32.57
C ILE A 248 -18.03 -17.86 -33.26
N ASP A 249 -17.22 -18.88 -33.03
CA ASP A 249 -17.42 -20.23 -33.57
C ASP A 249 -18.43 -21.07 -32.75
N GLY A 250 -19.01 -20.50 -31.69
CA GLY A 250 -20.11 -21.07 -30.92
C GLY A 250 -19.70 -22.15 -29.92
N LEU A 251 -18.51 -22.06 -29.31
CA LEU A 251 -18.08 -23.01 -28.29
C LEU A 251 -19.03 -23.04 -27.08
N ALA A 252 -19.50 -21.87 -26.62
CA ALA A 252 -20.43 -21.79 -25.50
C ALA A 252 -21.74 -22.56 -25.79
N ASP A 253 -22.32 -22.38 -26.98
CA ASP A 253 -23.51 -23.12 -27.41
C ASP A 253 -23.27 -24.64 -27.44
N LYS A 254 -22.11 -25.07 -27.98
CA LYS A 254 -21.76 -26.48 -28.08
C LYS A 254 -21.51 -27.13 -26.70
N MET A 255 -20.88 -26.42 -25.77
CA MET A 255 -20.67 -26.89 -24.39
C MET A 255 -22.01 -27.03 -23.65
N ASN A 256 -22.87 -26.00 -23.73
CA ASN A 256 -24.22 -26.04 -23.15
C ASN A 256 -25.04 -27.20 -23.72
N ALA A 257 -25.03 -27.40 -25.05
CA ALA A 257 -25.69 -28.53 -25.70
C ALA A 257 -25.11 -29.91 -25.28
N ALA A 258 -23.84 -29.94 -24.88
CA ALA A 258 -23.18 -31.12 -24.36
C ALA A 258 -23.44 -31.38 -22.86
N GLY A 259 -24.23 -30.52 -22.20
CA GLY A 259 -24.57 -30.61 -20.78
C GLY A 259 -23.55 -29.98 -19.84
N ILE A 260 -22.64 -29.14 -20.35
CA ILE A 260 -21.59 -28.48 -19.58
C ILE A 260 -21.86 -26.97 -19.60
N PRO A 261 -22.32 -26.37 -18.49
CA PRO A 261 -22.57 -24.95 -18.39
C PRO A 261 -21.35 -24.11 -18.80
N ALA A 262 -21.55 -23.16 -19.70
CA ALA A 262 -20.48 -22.32 -20.25
C ALA A 262 -20.68 -20.83 -19.94
N PHE A 263 -19.69 -20.21 -19.29
CA PHE A 263 -19.58 -18.77 -19.13
C PHE A 263 -18.95 -18.15 -20.38
N GLY A 264 -19.82 -17.58 -21.22
CA GLY A 264 -19.48 -16.91 -22.46
C GLY A 264 -20.73 -16.74 -23.33
N PRO A 265 -20.80 -15.69 -24.18
CA PRO A 265 -22.00 -15.43 -24.96
C PRO A 265 -22.24 -16.53 -26.00
N SER A 266 -23.51 -16.70 -26.37
CA SER A 266 -23.88 -17.53 -27.52
C SER A 266 -23.27 -16.99 -28.81
N LYS A 267 -23.15 -17.82 -29.84
CA LYS A 267 -22.68 -17.41 -31.16
C LYS A 267 -23.45 -16.21 -31.74
N VAL A 268 -24.75 -16.16 -31.44
CA VAL A 268 -25.63 -15.09 -31.91
C VAL A 268 -25.35 -13.80 -31.13
N ALA A 269 -25.18 -13.88 -29.81
CA ALA A 269 -24.83 -12.72 -29.00
C ALA A 269 -23.41 -12.19 -29.27
N ALA A 270 -22.46 -13.09 -29.59
CA ALA A 270 -21.08 -12.75 -29.96
C ALA A 270 -20.96 -11.95 -31.28
N GLN A 271 -22.04 -11.81 -32.06
CA GLN A 271 -22.06 -10.95 -33.25
C GLN A 271 -21.76 -9.48 -32.94
N LEU A 272 -21.97 -9.03 -31.70
CA LEU A 272 -21.60 -7.68 -31.25
C LEU A 272 -20.10 -7.38 -31.40
N GLU A 273 -19.22 -8.36 -31.19
CA GLU A 273 -17.77 -8.24 -31.47
C GLU A 273 -17.42 -8.74 -32.87
N ALA A 274 -18.06 -9.83 -33.34
CA ALA A 274 -17.71 -10.49 -34.60
C ALA A 274 -17.94 -9.61 -35.85
N SER A 275 -18.95 -8.74 -35.83
CA SER A 275 -19.33 -7.90 -36.96
C SER A 275 -19.53 -6.44 -36.54
N LYS A 276 -18.61 -5.59 -36.98
CA LYS A 276 -18.69 -4.14 -36.74
C LYS A 276 -19.96 -3.55 -37.37
N ALA A 277 -20.33 -4.02 -38.56
CA ALA A 277 -21.56 -3.61 -39.23
C ALA A 277 -22.79 -3.96 -38.39
N PHE A 278 -22.89 -5.21 -37.89
CA PHE A 278 -23.99 -5.65 -37.04
C PHE A 278 -24.07 -4.83 -35.75
N SER A 279 -22.94 -4.63 -35.08
CA SER A 279 -22.80 -3.86 -33.84
C SER A 279 -23.33 -2.42 -34.01
N LYS A 280 -22.92 -1.76 -35.10
CA LYS A 280 -23.35 -0.40 -35.43
C LYS A 280 -24.84 -0.34 -35.77
N ASP A 281 -25.35 -1.29 -36.56
CA ASP A 281 -26.78 -1.39 -36.86
C ASP A 281 -27.62 -1.69 -35.61
N PHE A 282 -27.08 -2.47 -34.68
CA PHE A 282 -27.70 -2.77 -33.39
C PHE A 282 -27.79 -1.53 -32.51
N MET A 283 -26.71 -0.75 -32.42
CA MET A 283 -26.72 0.49 -31.66
C MET A 283 -27.70 1.50 -32.25
N ARG A 284 -27.69 1.67 -33.59
CA ARG A 284 -28.58 2.61 -34.27
C ARG A 284 -30.07 2.27 -34.07
N ARG A 285 -30.46 1.00 -34.24
CA ARG A 285 -31.88 0.60 -34.14
C ARG A 285 -32.41 0.59 -32.70
N ASN A 286 -31.52 0.55 -31.71
CA ASN A 286 -31.86 0.57 -30.28
C ASN A 286 -31.53 1.90 -29.58
N ASP A 287 -31.21 2.95 -30.34
CA ASP A 287 -30.90 4.29 -29.81
C ASP A 287 -29.76 4.27 -28.77
N ILE A 288 -28.67 3.56 -29.08
CA ILE A 288 -27.46 3.49 -28.24
C ILE A 288 -26.41 4.48 -28.78
N PRO A 289 -25.86 5.39 -27.96
CA PRO A 289 -24.90 6.39 -28.41
C PRO A 289 -23.62 5.79 -29.01
N THR A 290 -23.29 6.14 -30.25
CA THR A 290 -22.05 5.77 -30.95
C THR A 290 -21.68 6.82 -32.00
N ALA A 291 -20.50 6.72 -32.62
CA ALA A 291 -20.10 7.56 -33.75
C ALA A 291 -21.10 7.43 -34.91
N ALA A 292 -21.43 8.55 -35.57
CA ALA A 292 -22.21 8.50 -36.81
C ALA A 292 -21.45 7.67 -37.85
N TYR A 293 -22.12 6.72 -38.49
CA TYR A 293 -21.46 5.80 -39.43
C TYR A 293 -22.33 5.49 -40.64
N ARG A 294 -21.70 5.00 -41.70
CA ARG A 294 -22.39 4.35 -42.81
C ARG A 294 -21.51 3.25 -43.43
N ASN A 295 -22.13 2.13 -43.77
CA ASN A 295 -21.47 0.98 -44.40
C ASN A 295 -21.63 1.08 -45.93
N PHE A 296 -20.60 0.68 -46.66
CA PHE A 296 -20.58 0.68 -48.12
C PHE A 296 -19.90 -0.56 -48.68
N THR A 297 -20.53 -1.17 -49.68
CA THR A 297 -19.94 -2.21 -50.53
C THR A 297 -19.61 -1.69 -51.94
N ASP A 298 -20.10 -0.50 -52.30
CA ASP A 298 -19.81 0.19 -53.56
C ASP A 298 -18.92 1.42 -53.33
N TYR A 299 -17.83 1.52 -54.09
CA TYR A 299 -16.83 2.58 -53.96
C TYR A 299 -17.38 3.97 -54.34
N GLU A 300 -18.22 4.07 -55.37
CA GLU A 300 -18.76 5.36 -55.83
C GLU A 300 -19.81 5.90 -54.85
N GLU A 301 -20.59 5.02 -54.21
CA GLU A 301 -21.48 5.42 -53.12
C GLU A 301 -20.72 5.88 -51.87
N ALA A 302 -19.65 5.16 -51.48
CA ALA A 302 -18.79 5.54 -50.36
C ALA A 302 -18.12 6.90 -50.61
N LYS A 303 -17.63 7.12 -51.82
CA LYS A 303 -17.02 8.38 -52.24
C LYS A 303 -18.03 9.54 -52.22
N LYS A 304 -19.24 9.35 -52.74
CA LYS A 304 -20.30 10.38 -52.69
C LYS A 304 -20.67 10.76 -51.25
N TYR A 305 -20.72 9.78 -50.36
CA TYR A 305 -20.95 10.05 -48.95
C TYR A 305 -19.81 10.85 -48.32
N LEU A 306 -18.56 10.44 -48.59
CA LEU A 306 -17.37 11.16 -48.15
C LEU A 306 -17.33 12.62 -48.68
N ASP A 307 -17.79 12.84 -49.91
CA ASP A 307 -17.92 14.18 -50.49
C ASP A 307 -19.02 15.01 -49.78
N SER A 308 -20.09 14.37 -49.32
CA SER A 308 -21.25 15.04 -48.70
C SER A 308 -21.07 15.48 -47.25
N ILE A 309 -20.01 15.00 -46.57
CA ILE A 309 -19.74 15.31 -45.16
C ILE A 309 -18.68 16.40 -45.00
N ASP A 310 -18.83 17.19 -43.93
CA ASP A 310 -17.95 18.32 -43.59
C ASP A 310 -17.08 18.06 -42.33
N HIS A 311 -17.15 16.86 -41.76
CA HIS A 311 -16.37 16.45 -40.58
C HIS A 311 -15.29 15.41 -40.95
N ASN A 312 -14.28 15.27 -40.08
CA ASN A 312 -13.24 14.26 -40.24
C ASN A 312 -13.81 12.85 -40.05
N ILE A 313 -13.30 11.89 -40.81
CA ILE A 313 -13.80 10.52 -40.83
C ILE A 313 -12.71 9.51 -40.53
N VAL A 314 -13.11 8.35 -40.04
CA VAL A 314 -12.30 7.16 -39.89
C VAL A 314 -12.77 6.14 -40.92
N VAL A 315 -11.85 5.60 -41.72
CA VAL A 315 -12.11 4.57 -42.71
C VAL A 315 -11.74 3.21 -42.13
N LYS A 316 -12.72 2.31 -41.96
CA LYS A 316 -12.51 0.98 -41.38
C LYS A 316 -12.92 -0.13 -42.34
N ALA A 317 -12.08 -1.15 -42.49
CA ALA A 317 -12.46 -2.41 -43.15
C ALA A 317 -13.36 -3.24 -42.21
N SER A 318 -14.42 -3.88 -42.75
CA SER A 318 -15.46 -4.58 -41.98
C SER A 318 -14.97 -5.91 -41.33
N GLY A 319 -13.92 -6.54 -41.87
CA GLY A 319 -13.39 -7.83 -41.40
C GLY A 319 -12.37 -7.79 -40.24
N ILE A 320 -11.95 -8.98 -39.78
CA ILE A 320 -10.90 -9.18 -38.75
C ILE A 320 -9.52 -8.81 -39.35
N ALA A 321 -9.22 -7.51 -39.37
CA ALA A 321 -7.99 -6.97 -39.93
C ALA A 321 -6.89 -6.74 -38.87
N ALA A 322 -6.86 -7.54 -37.80
CA ALA A 322 -5.84 -7.50 -36.72
C ALA A 322 -5.44 -6.08 -36.27
N GLY A 323 -6.40 -5.15 -36.15
CA GLY A 323 -6.17 -3.75 -35.78
C GLY A 323 -5.50 -2.87 -36.87
N LYS A 324 -5.06 -3.44 -38.00
CA LYS A 324 -4.42 -2.73 -39.13
C LYS A 324 -5.42 -2.14 -40.14
N GLY A 325 -6.69 -2.54 -40.09
CA GLY A 325 -7.73 -2.09 -41.03
C GLY A 325 -8.43 -0.78 -40.68
N VAL A 326 -7.81 0.10 -39.88
CA VAL A 326 -8.39 1.40 -39.46
C VAL A 326 -7.45 2.53 -39.91
N LEU A 327 -7.95 3.40 -40.78
CA LEU A 327 -7.23 4.56 -41.30
C LEU A 327 -7.89 5.84 -40.77
N ILE A 328 -7.10 6.75 -40.21
CA ILE A 328 -7.55 8.04 -39.64
C ILE A 328 -6.98 9.17 -40.51
N PRO A 329 -7.61 9.46 -41.66
CA PRO A 329 -7.19 10.56 -42.52
C PRO A 329 -7.35 11.91 -41.80
N THR A 330 -6.38 12.79 -41.97
CA THR A 330 -6.37 14.15 -41.39
C THR A 330 -6.90 15.21 -42.36
N SER A 331 -7.14 14.81 -43.61
CA SER A 331 -7.74 15.65 -44.64
C SER A 331 -8.71 14.86 -45.53
N LYS A 332 -9.60 15.57 -46.22
CA LYS A 332 -10.55 14.96 -47.17
C LYS A 332 -9.82 14.24 -48.32
N ALA A 333 -8.69 14.80 -48.78
CA ALA A 333 -7.85 14.17 -49.80
C ALA A 333 -7.26 12.84 -49.32
N GLU A 334 -6.73 12.80 -48.09
CA GLU A 334 -6.25 11.56 -47.46
C GLU A 334 -7.39 10.55 -47.29
N ALA A 335 -8.60 11.00 -46.96
CA ALA A 335 -9.74 10.11 -46.79
C ALA A 335 -10.14 9.43 -48.11
N HIS A 336 -10.08 10.14 -49.24
CA HIS A 336 -10.30 9.54 -50.55
C HIS A 336 -9.22 8.51 -50.91
N GLU A 337 -7.96 8.77 -50.57
CA GLU A 337 -6.87 7.82 -50.85
C GLU A 337 -7.02 6.57 -49.96
N ALA A 338 -7.26 6.75 -48.67
CA ALA A 338 -7.56 5.66 -47.74
C ALA A 338 -8.72 4.77 -48.24
N LEU A 339 -9.80 5.39 -48.73
CA LEU A 339 -10.93 4.68 -49.31
C LEU A 339 -10.54 3.87 -50.57
N ARG A 340 -9.69 4.43 -51.44
CA ARG A 340 -9.15 3.70 -52.61
C ARG A 340 -8.27 2.53 -52.21
N GLU A 341 -7.41 2.70 -51.22
CA GLU A 341 -6.52 1.64 -50.74
C GLU A 341 -7.31 0.45 -50.20
N VAL A 342 -8.37 0.72 -49.44
CA VAL A 342 -9.24 -0.32 -48.88
C VAL A 342 -10.06 -1.01 -49.98
N MET A 343 -10.84 -0.27 -50.78
CA MET A 343 -11.84 -0.88 -51.67
C MET A 343 -11.33 -1.22 -53.07
N LEU A 344 -10.42 -0.42 -53.65
CA LEU A 344 -9.94 -0.64 -55.03
C LEU A 344 -8.62 -1.40 -55.07
N LYS A 345 -7.63 -1.00 -54.25
CA LYS A 345 -6.33 -1.67 -54.20
C LYS A 345 -6.36 -2.96 -53.37
N LYS A 346 -7.47 -3.21 -52.65
CA LYS A 346 -7.67 -4.35 -51.75
C LYS A 346 -6.48 -4.62 -50.83
N ALA A 347 -5.94 -3.56 -50.23
CA ALA A 347 -4.77 -3.64 -49.34
C ALA A 347 -4.99 -4.59 -48.14
N PHE A 348 -6.25 -4.86 -47.79
CA PHE A 348 -6.65 -5.75 -46.71
C PHE A 348 -7.38 -7.03 -47.19
N GLY A 349 -7.22 -7.40 -48.47
CA GLY A 349 -7.85 -8.61 -49.03
C GLY A 349 -9.40 -8.52 -49.04
N SER A 350 -10.08 -9.62 -48.69
CA SER A 350 -11.56 -9.68 -48.65
C SER A 350 -12.18 -8.80 -47.56
N ALA A 351 -11.41 -8.36 -46.56
CA ALA A 351 -11.89 -7.41 -45.56
C ALA A 351 -12.19 -6.01 -46.17
N GLY A 352 -11.67 -5.71 -47.37
CA GLY A 352 -11.93 -4.48 -48.12
C GLY A 352 -13.18 -4.51 -49.01
N ASP A 353 -13.91 -5.64 -49.05
CA ASP A 353 -15.17 -5.75 -49.83
C ASP A 353 -16.32 -4.92 -49.22
N GLU A 354 -16.21 -4.58 -47.94
CA GLU A 354 -17.11 -3.67 -47.23
C GLU A 354 -16.31 -2.71 -46.36
N VAL A 355 -16.62 -1.42 -46.44
CA VAL A 355 -15.99 -0.35 -45.66
C VAL A 355 -17.02 0.34 -44.76
N VAL A 356 -16.61 0.66 -43.54
CA VAL A 356 -17.36 1.49 -42.59
C VAL A 356 -16.69 2.85 -42.52
N LEU A 357 -17.45 3.90 -42.81
CA LEU A 357 -17.02 5.29 -42.68
C LEU A 357 -17.63 5.88 -41.41
N GLU A 358 -16.82 6.22 -40.41
CA GLU A 358 -17.26 6.68 -39.08
C GLU A 358 -16.77 8.08 -38.72
N GLU A 359 -17.64 8.91 -38.16
CA GLU A 359 -17.28 10.20 -37.55
C GLU A 359 -16.05 10.06 -36.63
N PHE A 360 -15.07 10.94 -36.81
CA PHE A 360 -13.94 11.05 -35.90
C PHE A 360 -14.39 11.68 -34.57
N MET A 361 -14.36 10.90 -33.50
CA MET A 361 -14.70 11.36 -32.15
C MET A 361 -13.44 11.81 -31.39
N THR A 362 -13.57 12.90 -30.63
CA THR A 362 -12.53 13.40 -29.72
C THR A 362 -12.96 13.18 -28.27
N GLY A 363 -12.01 12.80 -27.41
CA GLY A 363 -12.26 12.49 -26.01
C GLY A 363 -11.21 11.57 -25.41
N GLU A 364 -11.42 11.19 -24.15
CA GLU A 364 -10.64 10.13 -23.51
C GLU A 364 -11.33 8.76 -23.68
N GLU A 365 -10.56 7.73 -23.99
CA GLU A 365 -11.06 6.35 -24.05
C GLU A 365 -11.12 5.73 -22.64
N VAL A 366 -12.17 4.98 -22.36
CA VAL A 366 -12.31 4.18 -21.14
C VAL A 366 -13.09 2.89 -21.44
N SER A 367 -12.65 1.80 -20.83
CA SER A 367 -13.24 0.48 -20.97
C SER A 367 -14.07 0.17 -19.73
N LEU A 368 -15.34 -0.21 -19.92
CA LEU A 368 -16.26 -0.51 -18.81
C LEU A 368 -16.79 -1.94 -18.95
N LEU A 369 -16.07 -2.91 -18.41
CA LEU A 369 -16.46 -4.31 -18.46
C LEU A 369 -17.68 -4.55 -17.56
N ALA A 370 -18.51 -5.54 -17.89
CA ALA A 370 -19.68 -5.88 -17.08
C ALA A 370 -20.01 -7.38 -17.11
N PHE A 371 -20.30 -7.93 -15.94
CA PHE A 371 -20.88 -9.27 -15.80
C PHE A 371 -22.35 -9.23 -16.22
N CYS A 372 -22.75 -10.14 -17.09
CA CYS A 372 -24.09 -10.19 -17.66
C CYS A 372 -24.67 -11.60 -17.54
N ASP A 373 -25.91 -11.70 -17.10
CA ASP A 373 -26.63 -12.98 -16.97
C ASP A 373 -27.74 -13.16 -18.00
N GLY A 374 -27.80 -12.32 -19.03
CA GLY A 374 -28.86 -12.31 -20.04
C GLY A 374 -30.02 -11.37 -19.73
N GLU A 375 -30.16 -10.87 -18.50
CA GLU A 375 -31.16 -9.87 -18.11
C GLU A 375 -30.58 -8.73 -17.29
N ARG A 376 -29.76 -9.07 -16.29
CA ARG A 376 -29.12 -8.17 -15.35
C ARG A 376 -27.66 -7.98 -15.72
N VAL A 377 -27.12 -6.83 -15.30
CA VAL A 377 -25.74 -6.46 -15.56
C VAL A 377 -25.12 -5.83 -14.32
N VAL A 378 -23.86 -6.16 -14.04
CA VAL A 378 -23.08 -5.53 -12.98
C VAL A 378 -21.75 -5.08 -13.58
N CYS A 379 -21.59 -3.75 -13.71
CA CYS A 379 -20.38 -3.14 -14.25
C CYS A 379 -19.20 -3.25 -13.27
N MET A 380 -18.01 -3.45 -13.83
CA MET A 380 -16.72 -3.42 -13.14
C MET A 380 -16.21 -1.97 -13.09
N PRO A 381 -15.21 -1.64 -12.24
CA PRO A 381 -14.56 -0.34 -12.28
C PRO A 381 -14.02 -0.02 -13.67
N GLY A 382 -14.17 1.22 -14.11
CA GLY A 382 -13.65 1.67 -15.39
C GLY A 382 -12.13 1.52 -15.46
N VAL A 383 -11.62 1.04 -16.60
CA VAL A 383 -10.19 0.82 -16.86
C VAL A 383 -9.79 1.61 -18.10
N GLN A 384 -8.60 2.20 -18.10
CA GLN A 384 -8.04 2.83 -19.30
C GLN A 384 -6.85 2.03 -19.81
N ASP A 385 -6.91 1.64 -21.09
CA ASP A 385 -5.88 0.87 -21.77
C ASP A 385 -4.94 1.77 -22.59
N HIS A 386 -3.77 1.23 -22.93
CA HIS A 386 -2.74 1.92 -23.72
C HIS A 386 -2.42 1.11 -24.97
N LYS A 387 -3.12 1.38 -26.08
CA LYS A 387 -3.03 0.57 -27.30
C LYS A 387 -1.72 0.71 -28.07
N ARG A 388 -1.09 1.88 -28.04
CA ARG A 388 0.10 2.20 -28.86
C ARG A 388 1.37 1.57 -28.29
N ILE A 389 2.30 1.15 -29.16
CA ILE A 389 3.52 0.43 -28.76
C ILE A 389 4.56 1.29 -28.03
N LEU A 390 4.65 2.59 -28.34
CA LEU A 390 5.66 3.50 -27.78
C LEU A 390 5.03 4.53 -26.82
N ASP A 391 5.85 5.08 -25.95
CA ASP A 391 5.51 6.19 -25.05
C ASP A 391 4.93 7.38 -25.82
N GLY A 392 4.07 8.16 -25.17
CA GLY A 392 3.39 9.30 -25.78
C GLY A 392 2.38 8.90 -26.87
N ASP A 393 1.83 7.70 -26.78
CA ASP A 393 0.88 7.11 -27.72
C ASP A 393 1.40 7.07 -29.18
N GLN A 394 2.69 6.80 -29.35
CA GLN A 394 3.34 6.75 -30.66
C GLN A 394 3.44 5.31 -31.21
N GLY A 395 3.73 5.20 -32.51
CA GLY A 395 3.89 3.91 -33.20
C GLY A 395 2.56 3.21 -33.53
N PRO A 396 2.59 1.99 -34.09
CA PRO A 396 1.38 1.24 -34.44
C PRO A 396 0.49 0.91 -33.23
N ASN A 397 -0.81 0.70 -33.49
CA ASN A 397 -1.73 0.11 -32.52
C ASN A 397 -1.33 -1.34 -32.23
N THR A 398 -1.57 -1.78 -30.99
CA THR A 398 -1.32 -3.12 -30.49
C THR A 398 -2.57 -3.64 -29.79
N GLY A 399 -2.53 -4.88 -29.28
CA GLY A 399 -3.57 -5.38 -28.38
C GLY A 399 -3.58 -4.73 -26.98
N GLY A 400 -2.71 -3.78 -26.67
CA GLY A 400 -2.59 -3.12 -25.37
C GLY A 400 -1.23 -3.36 -24.70
N MET A 401 -0.51 -2.28 -24.39
CA MET A 401 0.80 -2.25 -23.72
C MET A 401 0.72 -2.05 -22.21
N GLY A 402 -0.48 -1.85 -21.68
CA GLY A 402 -0.74 -1.68 -20.26
C GLY A 402 -2.13 -1.10 -20.03
N ALA A 403 -2.60 -1.21 -18.81
CA ALA A 403 -3.90 -0.69 -18.40
C ALA A 403 -3.87 -0.32 -16.92
N TYR A 404 -4.83 0.50 -16.48
CA TYR A 404 -4.98 0.83 -15.06
C TYR A 404 -6.44 1.14 -14.72
N GLY A 405 -6.79 0.98 -13.44
CA GLY A 405 -8.14 1.21 -12.95
C GLY A 405 -8.19 1.35 -11.42
N PRO A 406 -9.21 2.02 -10.86
CA PRO A 406 -10.27 2.76 -11.55
C PRO A 406 -9.73 3.96 -12.35
N ALA A 407 -10.32 4.23 -13.52
CA ALA A 407 -9.91 5.30 -14.42
C ALA A 407 -10.44 6.68 -13.94
N PRO A 408 -9.57 7.64 -13.57
CA PRO A 408 -9.99 8.93 -13.02
C PRO A 408 -10.83 9.81 -13.97
N CYS A 409 -10.68 9.62 -15.29
CA CYS A 409 -11.49 10.32 -16.29
C CYS A 409 -12.98 9.95 -16.23
N LEU A 410 -13.32 8.77 -15.69
CA LEU A 410 -14.68 8.32 -15.50
C LEU A 410 -15.21 8.84 -14.15
N THR A 411 -15.66 10.09 -14.13
CA THR A 411 -16.30 10.68 -12.96
C THR A 411 -17.56 9.91 -12.59
N SER A 412 -18.02 9.99 -11.34
CA SER A 412 -19.23 9.27 -10.89
C SER A 412 -20.50 9.63 -11.68
N GLU A 413 -20.54 10.81 -12.32
CA GLU A 413 -21.62 11.20 -13.22
C GLU A 413 -21.53 10.47 -14.56
N LEU A 414 -20.37 10.52 -15.21
CA LEU A 414 -20.11 9.80 -16.45
C LEU A 414 -20.22 8.28 -16.28
N GLU A 415 -19.80 7.75 -15.14
CA GLU A 415 -19.95 6.33 -14.80
C GLU A 415 -21.43 5.91 -14.81
N ARG A 416 -22.31 6.70 -14.17
CA ARG A 416 -23.76 6.42 -14.17
C ARG A 416 -24.34 6.43 -15.58
N GLU A 417 -23.92 7.38 -16.41
CA GLU A 417 -24.36 7.45 -17.82
C GLU A 417 -23.89 6.23 -18.61
N CYS A 418 -22.62 5.85 -18.49
CA CYS A 418 -22.07 4.66 -19.13
C CYS A 418 -22.81 3.39 -18.67
N VAL A 419 -23.04 3.22 -17.36
CA VAL A 419 -23.78 2.07 -16.80
C VAL A 419 -25.20 1.99 -17.39
N ALA A 420 -25.92 3.11 -17.46
CA ALA A 420 -27.26 3.15 -18.05
C ALA A 420 -27.26 2.79 -19.55
N ILE A 421 -26.18 3.13 -20.28
CA ILE A 421 -25.99 2.70 -21.67
C ILE A 421 -25.78 1.18 -21.74
N VAL A 422 -24.98 0.59 -20.84
CA VAL A 422 -24.75 -0.87 -20.80
C VAL A 422 -26.03 -1.62 -20.47
N GLU A 423 -26.81 -1.15 -19.49
CA GLU A 423 -28.13 -1.73 -19.16
C GLU A 423 -29.08 -1.71 -20.37
N ARG A 424 -29.08 -0.62 -21.14
CA ARG A 424 -29.86 -0.51 -22.39
C ARG A 424 -29.41 -1.53 -23.43
N VAL A 425 -28.10 -1.75 -23.58
CA VAL A 425 -27.54 -2.76 -24.49
C VAL A 425 -28.05 -4.15 -24.12
N ILE A 426 -27.95 -4.54 -22.85
CA ILE A 426 -28.39 -5.87 -22.40
C ILE A 426 -29.91 -6.04 -22.53
N GLY A 427 -30.69 -5.01 -22.16
CA GLY A 427 -32.13 -5.01 -22.35
C GLY A 427 -32.55 -5.16 -23.83
N ALA A 428 -31.86 -4.47 -24.74
CA ALA A 428 -32.09 -4.57 -26.18
C ALA A 428 -31.70 -5.96 -26.74
N MET A 429 -30.57 -6.52 -26.30
CA MET A 429 -30.13 -7.87 -26.67
C MET A 429 -31.17 -8.93 -26.28
N LYS A 430 -31.70 -8.86 -25.05
CA LYS A 430 -32.79 -9.73 -24.58
C LYS A 430 -34.05 -9.56 -25.43
N LYS A 431 -34.45 -8.31 -25.73
CA LYS A 431 -35.63 -7.99 -26.54
C LYS A 431 -35.54 -8.56 -27.96
N GLU A 432 -34.36 -8.59 -28.55
CA GLU A 432 -34.12 -9.16 -29.88
C GLU A 432 -33.87 -10.69 -29.86
N GLY A 433 -34.06 -11.36 -28.72
CA GLY A 433 -33.93 -12.81 -28.61
C GLY A 433 -32.48 -13.31 -28.54
N MET A 434 -31.54 -12.42 -28.17
CA MET A 434 -30.11 -12.69 -28.07
C MET A 434 -29.62 -12.43 -26.63
N PRO A 435 -30.15 -13.10 -25.59
CA PRO A 435 -29.72 -12.86 -24.21
C PRO A 435 -28.20 -13.05 -24.09
N TYR A 436 -27.55 -12.08 -23.47
CA TYR A 436 -26.09 -12.02 -23.38
C TYR A 436 -25.62 -12.51 -22.02
N VAL A 437 -24.96 -13.68 -21.99
CA VAL A 437 -24.34 -14.27 -20.78
C VAL A 437 -22.83 -14.18 -20.90
N GLY A 438 -22.14 -13.72 -19.86
CA GLY A 438 -20.66 -13.61 -19.85
C GLY A 438 -20.19 -12.20 -19.48
N VAL A 439 -19.02 -11.81 -19.98
CA VAL A 439 -18.52 -10.44 -19.84
C VAL A 439 -18.78 -9.66 -21.12
N LEU A 440 -19.51 -8.56 -21.00
CA LEU A 440 -19.60 -7.55 -22.05
C LEU A 440 -18.57 -6.45 -21.77
N TYR A 441 -17.83 -6.06 -22.80
CA TYR A 441 -16.88 -4.95 -22.76
C TYR A 441 -17.33 -3.95 -23.82
N PRO A 442 -17.90 -2.81 -23.43
CA PRO A 442 -17.94 -1.60 -24.25
C PRO A 442 -16.67 -0.76 -24.07
N GLY A 443 -16.05 -0.38 -25.18
CA GLY A 443 -15.07 0.70 -25.20
C GLY A 443 -15.80 2.04 -25.39
N PHE A 444 -15.72 2.94 -24.43
CA PHE A 444 -16.32 4.27 -24.49
C PHE A 444 -15.30 5.33 -24.89
N MET A 445 -15.76 6.30 -25.68
CA MET A 445 -15.11 7.60 -25.86
C MET A 445 -15.91 8.63 -25.04
N LEU A 446 -15.26 9.29 -24.09
CA LEU A 446 -15.83 10.36 -23.29
C LEU A 446 -15.74 11.68 -24.06
N THR A 447 -16.78 11.97 -24.86
CA THR A 447 -16.81 13.18 -25.71
C THR A 447 -17.40 14.38 -24.95
N PRO A 448 -17.19 15.62 -25.41
CA PRO A 448 -17.85 16.79 -24.84
C PRO A 448 -19.39 16.73 -24.88
N ALA A 449 -19.97 15.88 -25.73
CA ALA A 449 -21.42 15.67 -25.84
C ALA A 449 -21.94 14.48 -25.01
N GLY A 450 -21.07 13.82 -24.23
CA GLY A 450 -21.37 12.63 -23.43
C GLY A 450 -20.65 11.36 -23.91
N PRO A 451 -20.78 10.25 -23.18
CA PRO A 451 -20.14 8.98 -23.50
C PRO A 451 -20.74 8.33 -24.75
N LYS A 452 -19.89 7.89 -25.67
CA LYS A 452 -20.27 7.18 -26.90
C LYS A 452 -19.51 5.87 -27.01
N ILE A 453 -20.18 4.79 -27.40
CA ILE A 453 -19.52 3.49 -27.63
C ILE A 453 -18.71 3.54 -28.93
N VAL A 454 -17.43 3.16 -28.84
CA VAL A 454 -16.52 2.98 -29.97
C VAL A 454 -16.74 1.60 -30.59
N GLU A 455 -16.68 0.55 -29.75
CA GLU A 455 -16.83 -0.85 -30.13
C GLU A 455 -17.24 -1.72 -28.94
N PHE A 456 -17.74 -2.92 -29.23
CA PHE A 456 -17.97 -3.97 -28.24
C PHE A 456 -16.91 -5.06 -28.37
N ASN A 457 -16.49 -5.60 -27.23
CA ASN A 457 -15.81 -6.87 -27.10
C ASN A 457 -16.71 -7.77 -26.24
N CYS A 458 -16.81 -9.04 -26.61
CA CYS A 458 -17.75 -10.00 -26.06
C CYS A 458 -17.13 -10.94 -25.02
N ARG A 459 -16.02 -10.49 -24.41
CA ARG A 459 -15.22 -11.24 -23.46
C ARG A 459 -14.43 -10.28 -22.58
N PHE A 460 -13.71 -10.85 -21.63
CA PHE A 460 -12.75 -10.13 -20.80
C PHE A 460 -11.66 -9.42 -21.65
N GLY A 461 -11.28 -8.20 -21.25
CA GLY A 461 -10.21 -7.42 -21.89
C GLY A 461 -8.81 -8.01 -21.66
N ASP A 462 -7.82 -7.64 -22.46
CA ASP A 462 -6.42 -8.01 -22.21
C ASP A 462 -5.54 -6.83 -22.67
N PRO A 463 -4.94 -6.03 -21.76
CA PRO A 463 -4.60 -6.37 -20.36
C PRO A 463 -5.59 -5.91 -19.28
N GLU A 464 -6.81 -5.50 -19.61
CA GLU A 464 -7.76 -4.95 -18.61
C GLU A 464 -8.17 -5.97 -17.54
N THR A 465 -8.23 -7.26 -17.89
CA THR A 465 -8.56 -8.32 -16.93
C THR A 465 -7.53 -8.42 -15.82
N GLN A 466 -6.26 -8.26 -16.17
CA GLN A 466 -5.15 -8.24 -15.24
C GLN A 466 -5.26 -7.05 -14.27
N VAL A 467 -5.97 -5.98 -14.62
CA VAL A 467 -6.25 -4.86 -13.70
C VAL A 467 -7.48 -5.13 -12.82
N VAL A 468 -8.60 -5.58 -13.41
CA VAL A 468 -9.86 -5.70 -12.66
C VAL A 468 -9.86 -6.87 -11.68
N LEU A 469 -9.35 -8.04 -12.05
CA LEU A 469 -9.47 -9.23 -11.20
C LEU A 469 -8.69 -9.14 -9.88
N PRO A 470 -7.50 -8.52 -9.81
CA PRO A 470 -6.84 -8.26 -8.52
C PRO A 470 -7.63 -7.33 -7.59
N LEU A 471 -8.43 -6.42 -8.15
CA LEU A 471 -9.34 -5.55 -7.40
C LEU A 471 -10.65 -6.24 -7.01
N LEU A 472 -11.02 -7.36 -7.63
CA LEU A 472 -12.23 -8.09 -7.29
C LEU A 472 -12.10 -8.70 -5.89
N HIS A 473 -12.97 -8.27 -4.98
CA HIS A 473 -13.06 -8.81 -3.62
C HIS A 473 -13.94 -10.07 -3.58
N SER A 474 -15.03 -10.09 -4.36
CA SER A 474 -15.93 -11.24 -4.47
C SER A 474 -15.31 -12.46 -5.13
N ASP A 475 -15.94 -13.61 -4.92
CA ASP A 475 -15.62 -14.87 -5.59
C ASP A 475 -16.00 -14.82 -7.08
N LEU A 476 -15.01 -14.99 -7.96
CA LEU A 476 -15.21 -14.95 -9.41
C LEU A 476 -16.03 -16.14 -9.92
N PHE A 477 -15.82 -17.34 -9.37
CA PHE A 477 -16.53 -18.54 -9.81
C PHE A 477 -18.02 -18.40 -9.50
N GLU A 478 -18.37 -17.91 -8.31
CA GLU A 478 -19.77 -17.69 -7.94
C GLU A 478 -20.47 -16.64 -8.80
N ILE A 479 -19.76 -15.58 -9.20
CA ILE A 479 -20.29 -14.58 -10.14
C ILE A 479 -20.53 -15.21 -11.51
N MET A 480 -19.56 -15.97 -12.03
CA MET A 480 -19.69 -16.65 -13.33
C MET A 480 -20.84 -17.65 -13.32
N ARG A 481 -20.95 -18.45 -12.26
CA ARG A 481 -22.05 -19.40 -12.05
C ARG A 481 -23.39 -18.69 -11.99
N ALA A 482 -23.50 -17.59 -11.23
CA ALA A 482 -24.71 -16.79 -11.16
C ALA A 482 -25.12 -16.20 -12.52
N CYS A 483 -24.15 -15.84 -13.37
CA CYS A 483 -24.44 -15.38 -14.73
C CYS A 483 -25.03 -16.49 -15.60
N VAL A 484 -24.45 -17.69 -15.55
CA VAL A 484 -24.94 -18.85 -16.33
C VAL A 484 -26.30 -19.34 -15.81
N GLU A 485 -26.55 -19.20 -14.51
CA GLU A 485 -27.80 -19.60 -13.84
C GLU A 485 -28.87 -18.49 -13.84
N HIS A 486 -28.64 -17.35 -14.51
CA HIS A 486 -29.59 -16.24 -14.61
C HIS A 486 -30.04 -15.65 -13.26
N ARG A 487 -29.11 -15.57 -12.30
CA ARG A 487 -29.36 -15.12 -10.92
C ARG A 487 -28.34 -14.08 -10.45
N LEU A 488 -27.76 -13.30 -11.36
CA LEU A 488 -26.80 -12.27 -11.01
C LEU A 488 -27.50 -11.17 -10.18
N GLU A 489 -26.82 -10.69 -9.15
CA GLU A 489 -27.25 -9.55 -8.34
C GLU A 489 -26.09 -8.61 -8.10
N HIS A 490 -26.36 -7.30 -8.00
CA HIS A 490 -25.32 -6.30 -7.70
C HIS A 490 -24.58 -6.58 -6.40
N SER A 491 -25.27 -7.14 -5.40
CA SER A 491 -24.71 -7.51 -4.09
C SER A 491 -23.65 -8.61 -4.17
N LEU A 492 -23.66 -9.44 -5.22
CA LEU A 492 -22.70 -10.52 -5.42
C LEU A 492 -21.31 -9.99 -5.79
N VAL A 493 -21.22 -8.77 -6.33
CA VAL A 493 -19.99 -8.19 -6.85
C VAL A 493 -19.52 -7.05 -5.95
N SER A 494 -18.34 -7.22 -5.37
CA SER A 494 -17.69 -6.24 -4.51
C SER A 494 -16.23 -6.07 -4.92
N TRP A 495 -15.73 -4.85 -4.81
CA TRP A 495 -14.38 -4.45 -5.22
C TRP A 495 -13.60 -3.92 -4.02
N LYS A 496 -12.29 -4.18 -4.01
CA LYS A 496 -11.36 -3.60 -3.05
C LYS A 496 -11.25 -2.09 -3.28
N SER A 497 -11.02 -1.34 -2.21
CA SER A 497 -10.60 0.06 -2.32
C SER A 497 -9.14 0.14 -2.81
N GLY A 498 -8.82 1.14 -3.63
CA GLY A 498 -7.47 1.36 -4.15
C GLY A 498 -7.47 1.39 -5.67
N ALA A 499 -6.31 1.12 -6.26
CA ALA A 499 -6.12 1.04 -7.70
C ALA A 499 -5.20 -0.12 -8.08
N ALA A 500 -5.30 -0.57 -9.32
CA ALA A 500 -4.41 -1.54 -9.92
C ALA A 500 -3.86 -0.98 -11.24
N ALA A 501 -2.64 -1.40 -11.57
CA ALA A 501 -2.01 -1.05 -12.83
C ALA A 501 -1.21 -2.23 -13.38
N THR A 502 -1.27 -2.41 -14.70
CA THR A 502 -0.58 -3.46 -15.43
C THR A 502 0.31 -2.84 -16.49
N VAL A 503 1.58 -3.24 -16.50
CA VAL A 503 2.55 -2.92 -17.57
C VAL A 503 2.85 -4.18 -18.35
N VAL A 504 2.66 -4.14 -19.67
CA VAL A 504 2.95 -5.27 -20.55
C VAL A 504 4.39 -5.21 -21.03
N MET A 505 5.11 -6.32 -20.88
CA MET A 505 6.41 -6.54 -21.50
C MET A 505 6.22 -7.34 -22.79
N ALA A 506 6.67 -6.78 -23.91
CA ALA A 506 6.56 -7.34 -25.25
C ALA A 506 7.94 -7.69 -25.84
N SER A 507 7.94 -8.58 -26.83
CA SER A 507 9.12 -8.95 -27.61
C SER A 507 9.47 -7.86 -28.63
N GLN A 508 10.76 -7.60 -28.84
CA GLN A 508 11.23 -6.63 -29.84
C GLN A 508 10.63 -6.89 -31.22
N GLY A 509 10.05 -5.86 -31.82
CA GLY A 509 9.44 -5.92 -33.15
C GLY A 509 7.93 -6.15 -33.15
N TYR A 510 7.32 -6.46 -31.99
CA TYR A 510 5.87 -6.41 -31.82
C TYR A 510 5.34 -4.98 -32.11
N PRO A 511 4.23 -4.79 -32.85
CA PRO A 511 3.22 -5.77 -33.27
C PRO A 511 3.49 -6.52 -34.59
N ASP A 512 4.64 -6.30 -35.23
CA ASP A 512 5.02 -6.97 -36.47
C ASP A 512 5.80 -8.27 -36.19
N GLY A 513 6.80 -8.62 -36.99
CA GLY A 513 7.61 -9.83 -36.78
C GLY A 513 8.50 -9.70 -35.54
N TYR A 514 8.38 -10.63 -34.60
CA TYR A 514 9.17 -10.67 -33.37
C TYR A 514 9.87 -12.03 -33.16
N PRO A 515 11.06 -12.06 -32.53
CA PRO A 515 11.75 -13.29 -32.21
C PRO A 515 11.08 -14.03 -31.05
N LYS A 516 11.15 -15.36 -31.06
CA LYS A 516 10.71 -16.25 -29.98
C LYS A 516 11.89 -17.01 -29.39
N GLY A 517 11.71 -17.64 -28.24
CA GLY A 517 12.70 -18.50 -27.60
C GLY A 517 13.76 -17.76 -26.79
N LYS A 518 13.53 -16.49 -26.44
CA LYS A 518 14.45 -15.73 -25.57
C LYS A 518 14.18 -16.08 -24.12
N VAL A 519 15.23 -16.41 -23.36
CA VAL A 519 15.14 -16.80 -21.95
C VAL A 519 14.67 -15.61 -21.11
N ILE A 520 13.73 -15.87 -20.21
CA ILE A 520 13.18 -14.90 -19.26
C ILE A 520 13.75 -15.20 -17.87
N THR A 521 14.35 -14.20 -17.23
CA THR A 521 14.92 -14.29 -15.87
C THR A 521 14.32 -13.26 -14.94
N GLY A 522 14.46 -13.45 -13.62
CA GLY A 522 14.00 -12.49 -12.60
C GLY A 522 12.50 -12.53 -12.28
N LEU A 523 11.80 -13.59 -12.72
CA LEU A 523 10.38 -13.80 -12.40
C LEU A 523 10.16 -14.01 -10.90
N ASP A 524 11.01 -14.79 -10.23
CA ASP A 524 10.91 -15.03 -8.79
C ASP A 524 11.18 -13.77 -7.97
N ASP A 525 12.16 -12.96 -8.40
CA ASP A 525 12.47 -11.68 -7.78
C ASP A 525 11.28 -10.72 -7.85
N ALA A 526 10.62 -10.61 -9.01
CA ALA A 526 9.41 -9.81 -9.15
C ALA A 526 8.22 -10.38 -8.35
N ARG A 527 8.04 -11.70 -8.29
CA ARG A 527 6.98 -12.36 -7.48
C ARG A 527 7.20 -12.20 -5.98
N SER A 528 8.43 -11.99 -5.54
CA SER A 528 8.74 -11.73 -4.12
C SER A 528 8.28 -10.35 -3.64
N LEU A 529 7.99 -9.43 -4.57
CA LEU A 529 7.47 -8.11 -4.24
C LEU A 529 6.02 -8.24 -3.78
N LYS A 530 5.71 -7.60 -2.65
CA LYS A 530 4.36 -7.59 -2.10
C LYS A 530 3.41 -6.86 -3.04
N ASP A 531 2.20 -7.38 -3.19
CA ASP A 531 1.12 -6.78 -3.99
C ASP A 531 1.45 -6.65 -5.49
N VAL A 532 2.39 -7.46 -6.00
CA VAL A 532 2.78 -7.57 -7.41
C VAL A 532 2.51 -8.99 -7.94
N ASP A 533 1.76 -9.09 -9.03
CA ASP A 533 1.46 -10.33 -9.74
C ASP A 533 2.07 -10.30 -11.16
N ILE A 534 2.60 -11.43 -11.62
CA ILE A 534 3.14 -11.58 -12.98
C ILE A 534 2.26 -12.53 -13.77
N PHE A 535 1.42 -11.98 -14.64
CA PHE A 535 0.59 -12.78 -15.53
C PHE A 535 1.34 -13.06 -16.82
N HIS A 536 1.51 -14.34 -17.10
CA HIS A 536 2.15 -14.81 -18.33
C HIS A 536 1.17 -14.76 -19.50
N ALA A 537 1.62 -14.22 -20.62
CA ALA A 537 0.92 -14.27 -21.90
C ALA A 537 1.70 -15.17 -22.86
N GLY A 538 2.47 -14.59 -23.80
CA GLY A 538 3.30 -15.31 -24.74
C GLY A 538 4.56 -15.92 -24.13
N THR A 539 4.43 -16.88 -23.23
CA THR A 539 5.56 -17.64 -22.65
C THR A 539 5.40 -19.15 -22.83
N LYS A 540 6.51 -19.86 -22.90
CA LYS A 540 6.55 -21.32 -22.99
C LYS A 540 7.67 -21.88 -22.13
N LYS A 541 7.46 -23.07 -21.56
CA LYS A 541 8.52 -23.82 -20.88
C LYS A 541 9.38 -24.55 -21.92
N ALA A 542 10.68 -24.31 -21.91
CA ALA A 542 11.64 -24.99 -22.75
C ALA A 542 11.96 -26.40 -22.20
N VAL A 543 12.69 -27.20 -22.99
CA VAL A 543 13.02 -28.60 -22.64
C VAL A 543 13.90 -28.68 -21.39
N ASP A 544 14.74 -27.67 -21.16
CA ASP A 544 15.61 -27.55 -19.98
C ASP A 544 14.89 -27.00 -18.74
N GLY A 545 13.58 -26.72 -18.84
CA GLY A 545 12.76 -26.15 -17.77
C GLY A 545 12.76 -24.62 -17.71
N SER A 546 13.58 -23.93 -18.51
CA SER A 546 13.59 -22.46 -18.56
C SER A 546 12.31 -21.90 -19.17
N ILE A 547 11.91 -20.69 -18.76
CA ILE A 547 10.76 -19.99 -19.34
C ILE A 547 11.27 -19.08 -20.46
N VAL A 548 10.69 -19.21 -21.66
CA VAL A 548 11.10 -18.47 -22.85
C VAL A 548 9.94 -17.70 -23.49
N THR A 549 10.27 -16.64 -24.23
CA THR A 549 9.28 -15.88 -25.03
C THR A 549 8.66 -16.75 -26.12
N SER A 550 7.35 -16.60 -26.36
CA SER A 550 6.59 -17.36 -27.36
C SER A 550 5.49 -16.55 -28.07
N GLY A 551 5.28 -15.29 -27.68
CA GLY A 551 4.30 -14.39 -28.26
C GLY A 551 4.78 -12.94 -28.29
N GLY A 552 3.97 -12.07 -28.92
CA GLY A 552 4.27 -10.65 -29.06
C GLY A 552 4.25 -9.95 -27.70
N ARG A 553 3.10 -10.00 -27.02
CA ARG A 553 2.99 -9.68 -25.59
C ARG A 553 3.43 -10.90 -24.78
N VAL A 554 4.40 -10.73 -23.89
CA VAL A 554 5.07 -11.82 -23.19
C VAL A 554 4.57 -11.92 -21.75
N LEU A 555 4.61 -10.83 -21.00
CA LEU A 555 4.20 -10.75 -19.59
C LEU A 555 3.34 -9.51 -19.35
N ALA A 556 2.45 -9.59 -18.38
CA ALA A 556 1.69 -8.49 -17.81
C ALA A 556 2.04 -8.40 -16.33
N VAL A 557 2.92 -7.46 -15.98
CA VAL A 557 3.32 -7.19 -14.59
C VAL A 557 2.30 -6.26 -13.99
N THR A 558 1.60 -6.73 -12.97
CA THR A 558 0.46 -6.03 -12.36
C THR A 558 0.74 -5.76 -10.90
N ALA A 559 0.35 -4.60 -10.40
CA ALA A 559 0.37 -4.34 -8.97
C ALA A 559 -0.92 -3.67 -8.48
N VAL A 560 -1.22 -3.88 -7.21
CA VAL A 560 -2.33 -3.23 -6.49
C VAL A 560 -1.76 -2.30 -5.44
N GLY A 561 -2.32 -1.09 -5.34
CA GLY A 561 -1.88 -0.07 -4.39
C GLY A 561 -3.04 0.70 -3.77
N SER A 562 -2.76 1.43 -2.69
CA SER A 562 -3.72 2.35 -2.06
C SER A 562 -4.15 3.51 -2.97
N SER A 563 -3.31 3.85 -3.95
CA SER A 563 -3.56 4.86 -4.97
C SER A 563 -3.07 4.38 -6.34
N LEU A 564 -3.51 5.05 -7.41
CA LEU A 564 -3.02 4.77 -8.77
C LEU A 564 -1.49 4.97 -8.87
N GLN A 565 -0.96 5.97 -8.17
CA GLN A 565 0.48 6.24 -8.15
C GLN A 565 1.28 5.10 -7.51
N ASP A 566 0.79 4.55 -6.39
CA ASP A 566 1.43 3.43 -5.71
C ASP A 566 1.39 2.16 -6.57
N ALA A 567 0.24 1.87 -7.18
CA ALA A 567 0.07 0.71 -8.06
C ALA A 567 1.00 0.77 -9.28
N LEU A 568 1.11 1.93 -9.93
CA LEU A 568 2.03 2.13 -11.05
C LEU A 568 3.49 1.96 -10.63
N TRP A 569 3.85 2.52 -9.48
CA TRP A 569 5.22 2.41 -8.98
C TRP A 569 5.62 0.95 -8.73
N LEU A 570 4.78 0.19 -8.01
CA LEU A 570 5.02 -1.23 -7.75
C LEU A 570 5.06 -2.06 -9.04
N ALA A 571 4.17 -1.77 -10.00
CA ALA A 571 4.18 -2.46 -11.29
C ALA A 571 5.49 -2.22 -12.06
N TYR A 572 5.98 -0.98 -12.10
CA TYR A 572 7.28 -0.67 -12.71
C TYR A 572 8.47 -1.24 -11.94
N GLU A 573 8.38 -1.34 -10.62
CA GLU A 573 9.38 -2.04 -9.81
C GLU A 573 9.43 -3.53 -10.18
N GLY A 574 8.28 -4.19 -10.34
CA GLY A 574 8.19 -5.56 -10.83
C GLY A 574 8.80 -5.73 -12.22
N VAL A 575 8.49 -4.82 -13.16
CA VAL A 575 9.08 -4.81 -14.50
C VAL A 575 10.61 -4.71 -14.43
N SER A 576 11.15 -3.93 -13.49
CA SER A 576 12.60 -3.73 -13.35
C SER A 576 13.36 -4.99 -12.93
N LYS A 577 12.69 -5.99 -12.33
CA LYS A 577 13.32 -7.26 -11.94
C LYS A 577 13.36 -8.27 -13.09
N VAL A 578 12.44 -8.15 -14.05
CA VAL A 578 12.29 -9.15 -15.12
C VAL A 578 13.13 -8.76 -16.34
N HIS A 579 13.85 -9.73 -16.89
CA HIS A 579 14.75 -9.50 -18.02
C HIS A 579 14.60 -10.57 -19.10
N PHE A 580 14.60 -10.14 -20.36
CA PHE A 580 14.82 -10.98 -21.54
C PHE A 580 15.36 -10.13 -22.69
N GLU A 581 16.09 -10.76 -23.60
CA GLU A 581 16.68 -10.08 -24.76
C GLU A 581 15.58 -9.43 -25.63
N GLY A 582 15.70 -8.12 -25.86
CA GLY A 582 14.74 -7.37 -26.68
C GLY A 582 13.42 -7.06 -25.97
N ALA A 583 13.36 -7.05 -24.63
CA ALA A 583 12.18 -6.61 -23.90
C ALA A 583 11.81 -5.16 -24.24
N GLN A 584 10.54 -4.93 -24.57
CA GLN A 584 9.95 -3.62 -24.84
C GLN A 584 8.73 -3.41 -23.94
N TYR A 585 8.64 -2.27 -23.27
CA TYR A 585 7.48 -1.87 -22.47
C TYR A 585 7.40 -0.35 -22.46
N ARG A 586 6.19 0.18 -22.23
CA ARG A 586 5.98 1.62 -22.11
C ARG A 586 6.34 2.12 -20.73
N SER A 587 6.95 3.30 -20.64
CA SER A 587 7.33 3.94 -19.37
C SER A 587 6.35 5.01 -18.87
N ASP A 588 5.21 5.16 -19.56
CA ASP A 588 4.18 6.15 -19.29
C ASP A 588 2.78 5.56 -19.11
N ILE A 589 2.67 4.26 -18.79
CA ILE A 589 1.39 3.65 -18.44
C ILE A 589 0.82 4.40 -17.23
N GLY A 590 -0.44 4.81 -17.33
CA GLY A 590 -1.15 5.52 -16.26
C GLY A 590 -0.83 7.01 -16.15
N LEU A 591 0.06 7.55 -17.00
CA LEU A 591 0.41 8.97 -17.01
C LEU A 591 -0.84 9.86 -17.18
N LYS A 592 -1.75 9.51 -18.10
CA LYS A 592 -3.02 10.22 -18.29
C LYS A 592 -3.85 10.24 -17.00
N GLY A 593 -4.00 9.08 -16.36
CA GLY A 593 -4.73 8.94 -15.10
C GLY A 593 -4.13 9.77 -13.97
N LEU A 594 -2.80 9.85 -13.85
CA LEU A 594 -2.14 10.66 -12.82
C LEU A 594 -2.22 12.17 -13.08
N LEU A 595 -2.40 12.60 -14.34
CA LEU A 595 -2.62 14.01 -14.67
C LEU A 595 -3.96 14.51 -14.15
N HIS A 596 -4.96 13.63 -14.02
CA HIS A 596 -6.22 13.96 -13.33
C HIS A 596 -5.95 14.20 -11.84
N GLY A 597 -6.00 15.48 -11.43
CA GLY A 597 -5.73 15.89 -10.05
C GLY A 597 -4.27 16.22 -9.75
N ALA A 598 -3.38 16.23 -10.76
CA ALA A 598 -2.02 16.69 -10.57
C ALA A 598 -1.96 18.19 -10.26
N LYS A 599 -0.93 18.60 -9.51
CA LYS A 599 -0.73 20.02 -9.18
C LYS A 599 -0.33 20.79 -10.44
N LYS A 600 -0.91 21.97 -10.64
CA LYS A 600 -0.44 22.93 -11.64
C LYS A 600 1.04 23.26 -11.50
N LEU A 601 1.82 23.07 -12.56
CA LEU A 601 3.24 23.41 -12.60
C LEU A 601 3.48 24.85 -13.09
N LYS A 602 4.41 25.56 -12.44
CA LYS A 602 4.93 26.85 -12.89
C LYS A 602 6.25 26.66 -13.64
N LEU A 603 6.23 26.86 -14.95
CA LEU A 603 7.36 26.68 -15.84
C LEU A 603 8.07 28.00 -16.11
N ALA A 604 9.39 27.96 -16.24
CA ALA A 604 10.17 29.02 -16.85
C ALA A 604 10.93 28.49 -18.07
N VAL A 605 11.09 29.35 -19.08
CA VAL A 605 11.84 29.02 -20.29
C VAL A 605 13.05 29.94 -20.40
N LEU A 606 14.25 29.36 -20.52
CA LEU A 606 15.45 30.09 -20.89
C LEU A 606 15.75 29.80 -22.37
N GLY A 607 15.92 30.83 -23.20
CA GLY A 607 16.14 30.61 -24.64
C GLY A 607 16.85 31.76 -25.35
N SER A 608 17.65 31.42 -26.37
CA SER A 608 18.47 32.37 -27.15
C SER A 608 18.16 32.36 -28.65
N THR A 609 17.14 31.59 -29.07
CA THR A 609 16.80 31.32 -30.47
C THR A 609 15.31 31.61 -30.75
N ARG A 610 14.72 30.99 -31.80
CA ARG A 610 13.29 31.15 -32.17
C ARG A 610 12.33 30.46 -31.20
N GLY A 611 12.80 29.51 -30.39
CA GLY A 611 11.98 28.79 -29.42
C GLY A 611 10.88 27.93 -30.02
N SER A 612 11.12 27.25 -31.16
CA SER A 612 10.11 26.40 -31.82
C SER A 612 9.58 25.29 -30.90
N SER A 613 10.42 24.73 -30.04
CA SER A 613 10.05 23.66 -29.10
C SER A 613 9.17 24.15 -27.94
N MET A 614 8.95 25.47 -27.81
CA MET A 614 8.01 26.05 -26.84
C MET A 614 6.55 25.96 -27.32
N GLN A 615 6.29 25.94 -28.64
CA GLN A 615 4.93 25.97 -29.18
C GLN A 615 4.09 24.76 -28.75
N PRO A 616 4.58 23.51 -28.82
CA PRO A 616 3.78 22.35 -28.40
C PRO A 616 3.38 22.39 -26.91
N ILE A 617 4.18 23.05 -26.06
CA ILE A 617 3.87 23.23 -24.63
C ILE A 617 2.73 24.24 -24.47
N ILE A 618 2.77 25.36 -25.19
CA ILE A 618 1.72 26.38 -25.18
C ILE A 618 0.41 25.80 -25.69
N ASP A 619 0.46 25.02 -26.78
CA ASP A 619 -0.72 24.40 -27.39
C ASP A 619 -1.35 23.40 -26.40
N ALA A 620 -0.54 22.56 -25.73
CA ALA A 620 -1.02 21.61 -24.74
C ALA A 620 -1.65 22.28 -23.50
N ILE A 621 -1.07 23.40 -23.01
CA ILE A 621 -1.67 24.19 -21.92
C ILE A 621 -3.01 24.77 -22.36
N SER A 622 -3.07 25.32 -23.58
CA SER A 622 -4.28 25.96 -24.12
C SER A 622 -5.40 24.95 -24.37
N ALA A 623 -5.05 23.73 -24.76
CA ALA A 623 -5.97 22.62 -24.96
C ALA A 623 -6.42 21.95 -23.64
N GLY A 624 -5.82 22.30 -22.50
CA GLY A 624 -6.09 21.66 -21.19
C GLY A 624 -5.46 20.28 -21.03
N GLU A 625 -4.58 19.86 -21.94
CA GLU A 625 -3.85 18.58 -21.87
C GLU A 625 -2.67 18.59 -20.90
N LEU A 626 -2.26 19.78 -20.47
CA LEU A 626 -1.20 20.01 -19.51
C LEU A 626 -1.65 21.09 -18.52
N ASP A 627 -1.84 20.71 -17.26
CA ASP A 627 -2.11 21.69 -16.20
C ASP A 627 -0.82 22.39 -15.78
N ALA A 628 -0.36 23.35 -16.58
CA ALA A 628 0.82 24.14 -16.30
C ALA A 628 0.62 25.61 -16.71
N SER A 629 1.53 26.47 -16.30
CA SER A 629 1.67 27.81 -16.84
C SER A 629 3.13 28.10 -17.14
N ILE A 630 3.39 28.79 -18.24
CA ILE A 630 4.70 29.40 -18.49
C ILE A 630 4.65 30.78 -17.85
N ASP A 631 5.29 30.93 -16.70
CA ASP A 631 5.20 32.14 -15.89
C ASP A 631 6.24 33.19 -16.32
N ILE A 632 7.36 32.76 -16.90
CA ILE A 632 8.38 33.67 -17.43
C ILE A 632 9.24 33.06 -18.54
N VAL A 633 9.57 33.87 -19.55
CA VAL A 633 10.60 33.59 -20.56
C VAL A 633 11.77 34.54 -20.38
N VAL A 634 12.97 34.01 -20.13
CA VAL A 634 14.20 34.80 -19.99
C VAL A 634 15.11 34.54 -21.18
N SER A 635 15.60 35.60 -21.81
CA SER A 635 16.60 35.51 -22.88
C SER A 635 17.84 36.32 -22.56
N ASP A 636 19.00 35.81 -22.97
CA ASP A 636 20.27 36.56 -22.98
C ASP A 636 20.40 37.49 -24.21
N LYS A 637 19.42 37.47 -25.12
CA LYS A 637 19.40 38.26 -26.35
C LYS A 637 18.09 39.02 -26.49
N ALA A 638 18.17 40.35 -26.54
CA ALA A 638 16.99 41.21 -26.71
C ALA A 638 16.24 40.99 -28.04
N ALA A 639 16.91 40.49 -29.08
CA ALA A 639 16.32 40.20 -30.39
C ALA A 639 16.03 38.69 -30.61
N ALA A 640 15.90 37.89 -29.54
CA ALA A 640 15.57 36.47 -29.68
C ALA A 640 14.09 36.27 -30.07
N GLY A 641 13.83 35.48 -31.11
CA GLY A 641 12.47 35.19 -31.57
C GLY A 641 11.58 34.48 -30.52
N ILE A 642 12.17 33.84 -29.51
CA ILE A 642 11.40 33.27 -28.40
C ILE A 642 10.67 34.34 -27.56
N LEU A 643 11.22 35.56 -27.48
CA LEU A 643 10.57 36.69 -26.80
C LEU A 643 9.36 37.20 -27.60
N GLU A 644 9.46 37.22 -28.93
CA GLU A 644 8.33 37.55 -29.81
C GLU A 644 7.20 36.55 -29.64
N ARG A 645 7.53 35.25 -29.64
CA ARG A 645 6.55 34.17 -29.38
C ARG A 645 5.91 34.30 -28.01
N ALA A 646 6.69 34.60 -26.96
CA ALA A 646 6.14 34.82 -25.62
C ALA A 646 5.12 35.97 -25.61
N LYS A 647 5.43 37.08 -26.30
CA LYS A 647 4.53 38.23 -26.43
C LYS A 647 3.24 37.90 -27.19
N GLU A 648 3.32 37.12 -28.27
CA GLU A 648 2.14 36.68 -29.05
C GLU A 648 1.14 35.87 -28.20
N HIS A 649 1.64 35.13 -27.21
CA HIS A 649 0.83 34.29 -26.32
C HIS A 649 0.59 34.92 -24.94
N ASN A 650 0.86 36.22 -24.76
CA ASN A 650 0.69 36.96 -23.49
C ASN A 650 1.47 36.35 -22.30
N ILE A 651 2.66 35.81 -22.56
CA ILE A 651 3.56 35.28 -21.55
C ILE A 651 4.57 36.37 -21.14
N GLU A 652 4.78 36.53 -19.83
CA GLU A 652 5.77 37.48 -19.32
C GLU A 652 7.17 37.12 -19.81
N SER A 653 7.93 38.09 -20.30
CA SER A 653 9.26 37.84 -20.84
C SER A 653 10.23 38.99 -20.55
N VAL A 654 11.51 38.64 -20.40
CA VAL A 654 12.58 39.58 -20.07
C VAL A 654 13.85 39.25 -20.84
N ALA A 655 14.52 40.29 -21.32
CA ALA A 655 15.84 40.20 -21.93
C ALA A 655 16.90 40.73 -20.95
N LEU A 656 17.86 39.88 -20.58
CA LEU A 656 18.99 40.25 -19.73
C LEU A 656 20.25 40.40 -20.57
N SER A 657 21.03 41.45 -20.30
CA SER A 657 22.31 41.67 -20.98
C SER A 657 23.45 41.05 -20.17
N ALA A 658 24.17 40.11 -20.76
CA ALA A 658 25.38 39.54 -20.17
C ALA A 658 26.62 40.47 -20.26
N LYS A 659 26.49 41.65 -20.87
CA LYS A 659 27.62 42.56 -21.11
C LYS A 659 28.17 43.10 -19.79
N GLY A 660 29.43 42.79 -19.49
CA GLY A 660 30.14 43.27 -18.30
C GLY A 660 29.89 42.48 -17.02
N LEU A 661 29.17 41.35 -17.10
CA LEU A 661 28.90 40.46 -15.97
C LEU A 661 29.74 39.18 -16.08
N SER A 662 30.16 38.64 -14.95
CA SER A 662 30.68 37.27 -14.93
C SER A 662 29.54 36.28 -15.20
N ARG A 663 29.88 35.02 -15.53
CA ARG A 663 28.87 33.96 -15.71
C ARG A 663 28.02 33.78 -14.45
N ALA A 664 28.63 33.76 -13.27
CA ALA A 664 27.94 33.60 -12.00
C ALA A 664 27.01 34.78 -11.68
N ASP A 665 27.45 36.02 -11.94
CA ASP A 665 26.63 37.21 -11.69
C ASP A 665 25.40 37.24 -12.60
N PHE A 666 25.56 36.87 -13.87
CA PHE A 666 24.44 36.79 -14.81
C PHE A 666 23.44 35.69 -14.39
N ASP A 667 23.93 34.50 -14.05
CA ASP A 667 23.07 33.39 -13.64
C ASP A 667 22.39 33.63 -12.28
N THR A 668 22.99 34.46 -11.41
CA THR A 668 22.36 34.94 -10.18
C THR A 668 21.14 35.80 -10.50
N GLN A 669 21.26 36.76 -11.43
CA GLN A 669 20.11 37.57 -11.87
C GLN A 669 19.00 36.71 -12.47
N VAL A 670 19.35 35.71 -13.29
CA VAL A 670 18.38 34.74 -13.81
C VAL A 670 17.71 34.00 -12.65
N SER A 671 18.49 33.50 -11.69
CA SER A 671 17.96 32.75 -10.55
C SER A 671 17.02 33.57 -9.67
N ASP A 672 17.29 34.86 -9.47
CA ASP A 672 16.45 35.72 -8.64
C ASP A 672 15.06 35.91 -9.25
N ILE A 673 14.99 36.10 -10.57
CA ILE A 673 13.74 36.15 -11.33
C ILE A 673 12.97 34.83 -11.19
N LEU A 674 13.65 33.69 -11.34
CA LEU A 674 13.02 32.38 -11.23
C LEU A 674 12.48 32.11 -9.81
N VAL A 675 13.19 32.56 -8.76
CA VAL A 675 12.74 32.47 -7.36
C VAL A 675 11.53 33.36 -7.12
N GLU A 676 11.54 34.59 -7.62
CA GLU A 676 10.42 35.53 -7.49
C GLU A 676 9.12 34.96 -8.07
N LYS A 677 9.22 34.32 -9.25
CA LYS A 677 8.08 33.68 -9.93
C LYS A 677 7.64 32.35 -9.30
N LYS A 678 8.41 31.83 -8.33
CA LYS A 678 8.20 30.53 -7.67
C LYS A 678 8.16 29.39 -8.68
N VAL A 679 9.12 29.37 -9.60
CA VAL A 679 9.21 28.39 -10.68
C VAL A 679 9.43 26.98 -10.11
N ASP A 680 8.64 26.03 -10.60
CA ASP A 680 8.78 24.60 -10.27
C ASP A 680 9.81 23.90 -11.19
N LEU A 681 9.85 24.27 -12.48
CA LEU A 681 10.69 23.62 -13.51
C LEU A 681 11.19 24.64 -14.56
N VAL A 682 12.47 24.53 -14.94
CA VAL A 682 13.15 25.39 -15.91
C VAL A 682 13.47 24.59 -17.19
N LEU A 683 13.11 25.14 -18.35
CA LEU A 683 13.33 24.53 -19.67
C LEU A 683 14.36 25.34 -20.46
N LEU A 684 15.44 24.70 -20.88
CA LEU A 684 16.41 25.30 -21.80
C LEU A 684 15.99 25.00 -23.24
N ILE A 685 15.40 26.00 -23.91
CA ILE A 685 14.92 25.87 -25.30
C ILE A 685 15.82 26.70 -26.21
N GLY A 686 16.81 26.04 -26.80
CA GLY A 686 17.81 26.68 -27.65
C GLY A 686 18.56 27.79 -26.91
N TYR A 687 18.95 27.52 -25.66
CA TYR A 687 19.72 28.43 -24.83
C TYR A 687 21.22 28.27 -25.11
N MET A 688 21.87 29.33 -25.57
CA MET A 688 23.23 29.27 -26.15
C MET A 688 24.33 29.64 -25.14
N ARG A 689 24.05 29.49 -23.84
CA ARG A 689 24.99 29.78 -22.74
C ARG A 689 25.14 28.58 -21.84
N ILE A 690 26.38 28.31 -21.42
CA ILE A 690 26.70 27.32 -20.39
C ILE A 690 26.39 27.94 -19.02
N LEU A 691 25.59 27.24 -18.22
CA LEU A 691 25.23 27.66 -16.86
C LEU A 691 26.40 27.45 -15.88
N SER A 692 26.47 28.29 -14.85
CA SER A 692 27.44 28.19 -13.76
C SER A 692 27.15 27.01 -12.83
N SER A 693 28.19 26.55 -12.13
CA SER A 693 28.08 25.51 -11.12
C SER A 693 27.13 25.88 -9.98
N GLU A 694 27.12 27.14 -9.57
CA GLU A 694 26.19 27.66 -8.55
C GLU A 694 24.73 27.57 -9.00
N PHE A 695 24.44 27.91 -10.27
CA PHE A 695 23.10 27.75 -10.84
C PHE A 695 22.67 26.27 -10.88
N CYS A 696 23.54 25.40 -11.40
CA CYS A 696 23.24 23.97 -11.49
C CYS A 696 22.98 23.33 -10.12
N ARG A 697 23.71 23.75 -9.07
CA ARG A 697 23.47 23.31 -7.69
C ARG A 697 22.17 23.86 -7.11
N LYS A 698 21.89 25.16 -7.30
CA LYS A 698 20.65 25.80 -6.79
C LYS A 698 19.39 25.22 -7.40
N TRP A 699 19.44 24.85 -8.68
CA TRP A 699 18.33 24.31 -9.45
C TRP A 699 18.50 22.82 -9.79
N GLU A 700 19.22 22.07 -8.95
CA GLU A 700 19.45 20.63 -9.15
C GLU A 700 18.12 19.89 -9.35
N ASN A 701 18.06 19.02 -10.36
CA ASN A 701 16.87 18.26 -10.74
C ASN A 701 15.64 19.11 -11.13
N LYS A 702 15.84 20.39 -11.47
CA LYS A 702 14.78 21.32 -11.91
C LYS A 702 15.06 22.00 -13.24
N VAL A 703 16.17 21.69 -13.89
CA VAL A 703 16.56 22.30 -15.18
C VAL A 703 16.69 21.20 -16.22
N LEU A 704 15.93 21.31 -17.31
CA LEU A 704 15.91 20.36 -18.41
C LEU A 704 16.45 21.00 -19.68
N ASN A 705 17.29 20.27 -20.39
CA ASN A 705 17.78 20.63 -21.71
C ASN A 705 17.42 19.55 -22.72
N VAL A 706 17.27 19.93 -24.00
CA VAL A 706 17.12 18.99 -25.10
C VAL A 706 18.37 19.00 -25.98
N HIS A 707 18.86 17.80 -26.29
CA HIS A 707 19.99 17.58 -27.19
C HIS A 707 19.51 16.90 -28.48
N PRO A 708 19.91 17.36 -29.68
CA PRO A 708 19.44 16.85 -30.97
C PRO A 708 20.10 15.52 -31.42
N SER A 709 20.42 14.64 -30.48
CA SER A 709 20.83 13.24 -30.71
C SER A 709 20.43 12.34 -29.54
N LEU A 710 20.69 11.03 -29.67
CA LEU A 710 20.53 10.05 -28.59
C LEU A 710 21.79 10.01 -27.72
N LEU A 711 21.79 10.71 -26.59
CA LEU A 711 22.90 10.69 -25.62
C LEU A 711 23.13 9.27 -25.06
N PRO A 712 24.37 8.91 -24.67
CA PRO A 712 25.59 9.75 -24.63
C PRO A 712 26.26 9.96 -26.00
N ASP A 713 25.77 9.32 -27.06
CA ASP A 713 26.35 9.47 -28.39
C ASP A 713 26.20 10.91 -28.91
N PHE A 714 27.30 11.45 -29.44
CA PHE A 714 27.39 12.79 -30.04
C PHE A 714 27.08 13.95 -29.07
N ALA A 715 27.37 13.78 -27.78
CA ALA A 715 27.35 14.85 -26.78
C ALA A 715 28.19 16.07 -27.20
N GLY A 716 27.72 17.28 -26.90
CA GLY A 716 28.39 18.54 -27.25
C GLY A 716 28.29 18.97 -28.73
N GLY A 717 27.74 18.12 -29.60
CA GLY A 717 27.45 18.48 -31.00
C GLY A 717 26.16 19.30 -31.12
N MET A 718 26.17 20.37 -31.91
CA MET A 718 24.97 21.19 -32.14
C MET A 718 24.61 21.29 -33.62
N ASP A 719 23.32 21.50 -33.88
CA ASP A 719 22.78 21.83 -35.20
C ASP A 719 23.18 20.80 -36.29
N LEU A 720 23.45 21.22 -37.52
CA LEU A 720 23.78 20.31 -38.64
C LEU A 720 25.02 19.44 -38.40
N ALA A 721 25.94 19.85 -37.52
CA ALA A 721 27.16 19.09 -37.24
C ALA A 721 26.85 17.75 -36.53
N VAL A 722 25.88 17.73 -35.61
CA VAL A 722 25.50 16.51 -34.90
C VAL A 722 24.84 15.50 -35.83
N HIS A 723 23.99 15.96 -36.74
CA HIS A 723 23.30 15.11 -37.72
C HIS A 723 24.27 14.57 -38.77
N ARG A 724 25.27 15.37 -39.18
CA ARG A 724 26.37 14.89 -40.02
C ARG A 724 27.14 13.76 -39.32
N ALA A 725 27.50 13.93 -38.05
CA ALA A 725 28.22 12.90 -37.30
C ALA A 725 27.43 11.59 -37.15
N VAL A 726 26.10 11.67 -36.95
CA VAL A 726 25.22 10.49 -36.92
C VAL A 726 25.25 9.73 -38.25
N ILE A 727 25.15 10.44 -39.38
CA ILE A 727 25.19 9.86 -40.73
C ILE A 727 26.56 9.25 -41.03
N ASP A 728 27.64 9.98 -40.73
CA ASP A 728 29.02 9.52 -40.96
C ASP A 728 29.34 8.26 -40.13
N ALA A 729 28.75 8.14 -38.94
CA ALA A 729 28.83 6.95 -38.08
C ALA A 729 27.93 5.78 -38.55
N LYS A 730 27.17 5.93 -39.64
CA LYS A 730 26.26 4.93 -40.21
C LYS A 730 25.26 4.36 -39.21
N LYS A 731 24.77 5.21 -38.30
CA LYS A 731 23.71 4.81 -37.36
C LYS A 731 22.41 4.57 -38.16
N THR A 732 21.64 3.56 -37.76
CA THR A 732 20.31 3.27 -38.34
C THR A 732 19.18 4.01 -37.61
N GLU A 733 19.47 4.61 -36.47
CA GLU A 733 18.54 5.39 -35.65
C GLU A 733 19.21 6.67 -35.13
N SER A 734 18.42 7.73 -34.99
CA SER A 734 18.77 8.99 -34.34
C SER A 734 17.58 9.49 -33.53
N GLY A 735 17.59 10.73 -33.07
CA GLY A 735 16.52 11.27 -32.23
C GLY A 735 16.91 12.49 -31.45
N CYS A 736 16.18 12.77 -30.38
CA CYS A 736 16.51 13.79 -29.39
C CYS A 736 16.49 13.23 -27.97
N THR A 737 17.29 13.83 -27.09
CA THR A 737 17.36 13.47 -25.67
C THR A 737 17.03 14.67 -24.81
N VAL A 738 16.02 14.55 -23.93
CA VAL A 738 15.80 15.50 -22.85
C VAL A 738 16.49 14.97 -21.60
N HIS A 739 17.32 15.79 -20.98
CA HIS A 739 18.12 15.41 -19.81
C HIS A 739 18.17 16.54 -18.78
N PHE A 740 18.46 16.18 -17.53
CA PHE A 740 18.73 17.18 -16.49
C PHE A 740 20.06 17.86 -16.74
N VAL A 741 20.12 19.15 -16.47
CA VAL A 741 21.36 19.91 -16.63
C VAL A 741 22.26 19.71 -15.42
N THR A 742 23.53 19.40 -15.66
CA THR A 742 24.60 19.34 -14.65
C THR A 742 25.70 20.35 -14.98
N GLU A 743 26.75 20.41 -14.19
CA GLU A 743 27.91 21.27 -14.48
C GLU A 743 28.65 20.85 -15.77
N GLN A 744 28.54 19.58 -16.16
CA GLN A 744 29.10 19.03 -17.39
C GLN A 744 28.05 19.05 -18.51
N VAL A 745 28.41 19.62 -19.66
CA VAL A 745 27.52 19.75 -20.83
C VAL A 745 27.08 18.36 -21.31
N ASP A 746 25.78 18.18 -21.48
CA ASP A 746 25.12 16.95 -21.96
C ASP A 746 25.43 15.66 -21.18
N ALA A 747 25.88 15.78 -19.92
CA ALA A 747 26.28 14.66 -19.07
C ALA A 747 25.28 14.34 -17.94
N GLY A 748 24.14 15.02 -17.90
CA GLY A 748 23.17 14.82 -16.83
C GLY A 748 22.24 13.63 -17.06
N PRO A 749 21.49 13.21 -16.02
CA PRO A 749 20.55 12.10 -16.11
C PRO A 749 19.55 12.28 -17.24
N ILE A 750 19.42 11.25 -18.08
CA ILE A 750 18.47 11.22 -19.20
C ILE A 750 17.05 11.10 -18.64
N ALA A 751 16.18 12.04 -19.00
CA ALA A 751 14.77 12.00 -18.63
C ALA A 751 13.97 11.18 -19.67
N VAL A 752 14.08 11.55 -20.94
CA VAL A 752 13.34 10.97 -22.07
C VAL A 752 14.20 11.00 -23.32
N GLN A 753 14.07 9.97 -24.16
CA GLN A 753 14.60 9.94 -25.51
C GLN A 753 13.49 9.63 -26.50
N MET A 754 13.47 10.35 -27.63
CA MET A 754 12.58 10.06 -28.75
C MET A 754 13.42 9.72 -29.96
N LYS A 755 13.03 8.67 -30.68
CA LYS A 755 13.80 8.10 -31.79
C LYS A 755 13.15 8.34 -33.14
N CYS A 756 13.96 8.39 -34.18
CA CYS A 756 13.55 8.33 -35.58
C CYS A 756 14.56 7.51 -36.41
N PRO A 757 14.11 6.90 -37.53
CA PRO A 757 15.00 6.12 -38.39
C PRO A 757 15.99 7.01 -39.13
N VAL A 758 17.17 6.49 -39.45
CA VAL A 758 18.13 7.10 -40.38
C VAL A 758 18.17 6.25 -41.64
N PHE A 759 17.98 6.90 -42.79
CA PHE A 759 17.98 6.29 -44.11
C PHE A 759 19.33 6.54 -44.81
N GLU A 760 19.75 5.61 -45.68
CA GLU A 760 21.00 5.74 -46.42
C GLU A 760 21.07 6.97 -47.33
N THR A 761 19.92 7.51 -47.74
CA THR A 761 19.81 8.70 -48.59
C THR A 761 19.74 10.01 -47.82
N ASP A 762 19.87 9.99 -46.49
CA ASP A 762 19.72 11.19 -45.67
C ASP A 762 20.84 12.21 -45.85
N THR A 763 20.46 13.48 -45.92
CA THR A 763 21.35 14.62 -45.64
C THR A 763 21.14 15.10 -44.20
N PRO A 764 22.08 15.83 -43.58
CA PRO A 764 21.89 16.40 -42.25
C PRO A 764 20.63 17.26 -42.14
N GLU A 765 20.23 17.95 -43.20
CA GLU A 765 19.03 18.77 -43.25
C GLU A 765 17.75 17.91 -43.20
N LEU A 766 17.71 16.81 -43.95
CA LEU A 766 16.59 15.86 -43.92
C LEU A 766 16.49 15.17 -42.56
N LEU A 767 17.61 14.75 -41.98
CA LEU A 767 17.61 14.17 -40.64
C LEU A 767 17.18 15.18 -39.58
N LYS A 768 17.69 16.41 -39.65
CA LYS A 768 17.28 17.52 -38.77
C LYS A 768 15.78 17.79 -38.87
N SER A 769 15.21 17.80 -40.07
CA SER A 769 13.77 18.04 -40.27
C SER A 769 12.88 16.98 -39.62
N ARG A 770 13.42 15.77 -39.38
CA ARG A 770 12.73 14.69 -38.66
C ARG A 770 13.00 14.71 -37.15
N VAL A 771 14.19 15.10 -36.71
CA VAL A 771 14.53 15.21 -35.28
C VAL A 771 13.87 16.42 -34.62
N GLN A 772 13.86 17.58 -35.29
CA GLN A 772 13.45 18.84 -34.70
C GLN A 772 12.00 18.85 -34.16
N PRO A 773 10.99 18.25 -34.83
CA PRO A 773 9.64 18.13 -34.26
C PRO A 773 9.60 17.28 -32.98
N LEU A 774 10.49 16.30 -32.82
CA LEU A 774 10.52 15.43 -31.65
C LEU A 774 10.91 16.18 -30.37
N GLU A 775 11.71 17.24 -30.47
CA GLU A 775 12.19 17.98 -29.31
C GLU A 775 11.04 18.57 -28.47
N GLY A 776 10.06 19.18 -29.14
CA GLY A 776 8.90 19.76 -28.47
C GLY A 776 7.99 18.70 -27.85
N VAL A 777 7.82 17.57 -28.54
CA VAL A 777 7.06 16.42 -28.04
C VAL A 777 7.77 15.80 -26.83
N ALA A 778 9.11 15.69 -26.87
CA ALA A 778 9.92 15.17 -25.78
C ALA A 778 9.84 16.07 -24.54
N PHE A 779 9.90 17.39 -24.70
CA PHE A 779 9.69 18.32 -23.58
C PHE A 779 8.30 18.16 -22.97
N LEU A 780 7.24 18.17 -23.79
CA LEU A 780 5.88 18.00 -23.32
C LEU A 780 5.72 16.70 -22.51
N HIS A 781 6.30 15.60 -23.01
CA HIS A 781 6.28 14.31 -22.33
C HIS A 781 7.01 14.35 -20.98
N VAL A 782 8.22 14.93 -20.93
CA VAL A 782 8.99 15.06 -19.68
C VAL A 782 8.26 15.93 -18.66
N ILE A 783 7.63 17.03 -19.08
CA ILE A 783 6.89 17.91 -18.17
C ILE A 783 5.72 17.15 -17.54
N LYS A 784 4.97 16.36 -18.32
CA LYS A 784 3.91 15.49 -17.80
C LYS A 784 4.46 14.48 -16.78
N LEU A 785 5.60 13.85 -17.06
CA LEU A 785 6.24 12.91 -16.12
C LEU A 785 6.74 13.59 -14.82
N VAL A 786 7.23 14.83 -14.90
CA VAL A 786 7.61 15.63 -13.72
C VAL A 786 6.37 15.97 -12.90
N GLN A 787 5.31 16.43 -13.56
CA GLN A 787 4.06 16.85 -12.93
C GLN A 787 3.42 15.74 -12.10
N THR A 788 3.48 14.51 -12.57
CA THR A 788 2.90 13.34 -11.92
C THR A 788 3.86 12.63 -10.95
N GLY A 789 5.10 13.11 -10.85
CA GLY A 789 6.14 12.48 -10.01
C GLY A 789 6.66 11.15 -10.56
N MET A 790 6.26 10.72 -11.76
CA MET A 790 6.78 9.51 -12.40
C MET A 790 8.27 9.64 -12.74
N LEU A 791 8.74 10.85 -13.03
CA LEU A 791 10.13 11.08 -13.40
C LEU A 791 11.10 11.08 -12.21
N SER A 792 10.70 11.62 -11.06
CA SER A 792 11.60 11.77 -9.89
C SER A 792 12.14 10.44 -9.38
N LYS A 793 11.33 9.37 -9.44
CA LYS A 793 11.78 8.00 -9.12
C LYS A 793 12.52 7.30 -10.27
N LYS A 794 12.25 7.66 -11.54
CA LYS A 794 13.01 7.16 -12.70
C LYS A 794 14.46 7.65 -12.68
N ILE A 795 14.69 8.91 -12.27
CA ILE A 795 16.02 9.50 -12.07
C ILE A 795 16.68 8.96 -10.79
N ALA A 796 15.89 8.60 -9.77
CA ALA A 796 16.40 7.88 -8.60
C ALA A 796 16.96 6.49 -8.96
N GLY A 797 16.70 5.99 -10.17
CA GLY A 797 17.47 4.92 -10.81
C GLY A 797 18.93 5.34 -11.02
N LYS A 798 19.77 4.99 -10.03
CA LYS A 798 21.16 5.40 -9.81
C LYS A 798 21.36 6.87 -9.39
N LYS A 799 20.69 7.29 -8.30
CA LYS A 799 21.43 8.00 -7.25
C LYS A 799 22.00 6.92 -6.33
N GLU A 800 23.27 7.02 -5.98
CA GLU A 800 23.83 6.20 -4.91
C GLU A 800 22.98 6.51 -3.67
N ILE A 801 22.12 5.58 -3.27
CA ILE A 801 21.38 5.69 -2.00
C ILE A 801 22.47 5.58 -0.95
N THR A 802 22.85 6.71 -0.39
CA THR A 802 23.79 6.70 0.72
C THR A 802 23.04 6.21 1.94
N TYR A 803 23.77 5.62 2.89
CA TYR A 803 23.18 5.21 4.17
C TYR A 803 22.46 6.39 4.87
N ALA A 804 22.92 7.62 4.63
CA ALA A 804 22.30 8.85 5.10
C ALA A 804 20.91 9.11 4.53
N ASP A 805 20.65 8.73 3.27
CA ASP A 805 19.33 8.88 2.63
C ASP A 805 18.31 7.86 3.17
N ALA A 806 18.78 6.74 3.73
CA ALA A 806 17.97 5.81 4.51
C ALA A 806 17.68 6.32 5.92
N GLY A 807 18.10 7.55 6.25
CA GLY A 807 17.94 8.18 7.56
C GLY A 807 19.01 7.79 8.56
N VAL A 808 20.15 7.24 8.12
CA VAL A 808 21.25 6.84 9.00
C VAL A 808 22.56 7.58 8.72
N SER A 809 23.02 8.40 9.65
CA SER A 809 24.22 9.24 9.46
C SER A 809 25.51 8.57 9.93
N ILE A 810 26.36 8.16 8.97
CA ILE A 810 27.71 7.62 9.27
C ILE A 810 28.57 8.67 9.98
N ASP A 811 28.46 9.94 9.60
CA ASP A 811 29.21 11.03 10.22
C ASP A 811 28.78 11.24 11.69
N ALA A 812 27.47 11.18 11.98
CA ALA A 812 26.98 11.26 13.34
C ALA A 812 27.42 10.06 14.19
N GLY A 813 27.45 8.86 13.60
CA GLY A 813 28.00 7.66 14.23
C GLY A 813 29.49 7.80 14.56
N ASN A 814 30.30 8.33 13.63
CA ASN A 814 31.72 8.59 13.85
C ASN A 814 31.96 9.64 14.95
N ASP A 815 31.17 10.70 14.98
CA ASP A 815 31.23 11.74 16.00
C ASP A 815 30.89 11.19 17.39
N LEU A 816 29.87 10.34 17.50
CA LEU A 816 29.53 9.64 18.74
C LEU A 816 30.70 8.78 19.21
N VAL A 817 31.25 7.91 18.34
CA VAL A 817 32.39 7.04 18.66
C VAL A 817 33.57 7.84 19.21
N ASN A 818 33.88 9.00 18.63
CA ASN A 818 34.96 9.86 19.10
C ASN A 818 34.69 10.45 20.49
N ARG A 819 33.44 10.78 20.82
CA ARG A 819 33.03 11.30 22.13
C ARG A 819 33.05 10.23 23.22
N ILE A 820 32.72 8.98 22.90
CA ILE A 820 32.60 7.89 23.89
C ILE A 820 33.91 7.12 24.12
N LYS A 821 34.89 7.21 23.22
CA LYS A 821 36.22 6.59 23.37
C LYS A 821 36.89 6.86 24.73
N PRO A 822 36.97 8.10 25.24
CA PRO A 822 37.54 8.38 26.56
C PRO A 822 36.73 7.75 27.70
N LEU A 823 35.41 7.64 27.55
CA LEU A 823 34.52 7.05 28.55
C LEU A 823 34.78 5.54 28.66
N CYS A 824 34.91 4.83 27.55
CA CYS A 824 35.21 3.40 27.55
C CYS A 824 36.61 3.12 28.10
N LYS A 825 37.62 3.92 27.71
CA LYS A 825 38.99 3.81 28.25
C LYS A 825 39.08 3.99 29.76
N SER A 826 38.16 4.74 30.36
CA SER A 826 38.10 4.91 31.81
C SER A 826 37.60 3.67 32.57
N THR A 827 37.14 2.63 31.86
CA THR A 827 36.64 1.37 32.43
C THR A 827 37.65 0.21 32.31
N VAL A 828 38.84 0.46 31.75
CA VAL A 828 39.89 -0.54 31.55
C VAL A 828 40.21 -1.24 32.87
N ARG A 829 40.26 -2.57 32.81
CA ARG A 829 40.70 -3.45 33.90
C ARG A 829 41.62 -4.54 33.38
N VAL A 830 42.23 -5.31 34.27
CA VAL A 830 43.10 -6.44 33.89
C VAL A 830 42.31 -7.43 33.03
N GLY A 831 42.88 -7.81 31.88
CA GLY A 831 42.25 -8.69 30.89
C GLY A 831 41.34 -7.97 29.88
N CYS A 832 41.15 -6.65 29.99
CA CYS A 832 40.26 -5.85 29.13
C CYS A 832 41.04 -4.74 28.43
N ASP A 833 41.00 -4.70 27.09
CA ASP A 833 41.71 -3.66 26.31
C ASP A 833 40.86 -2.40 26.03
N ALA A 834 39.54 -2.41 26.28
CA ALA A 834 38.56 -1.32 26.12
C ALA A 834 38.74 -0.37 24.90
N ASP A 835 39.34 -0.85 23.81
CA ASP A 835 39.57 -0.08 22.59
C ASP A 835 38.36 -0.22 21.66
N LEU A 836 37.62 0.87 21.49
CA LEU A 836 36.50 0.96 20.55
C LEU A 836 36.99 1.07 19.10
N GLY A 837 36.46 0.21 18.22
CA GLY A 837 36.71 0.25 16.77
C GLY A 837 37.12 -1.08 16.12
N GLY A 838 37.25 -2.17 16.89
CA GLY A 838 37.39 -3.53 16.37
C GLY A 838 36.04 -4.21 16.13
N PHE A 839 36.02 -5.30 15.34
CA PHE A 839 34.81 -6.12 15.09
C PHE A 839 34.25 -6.83 16.34
N GLY A 840 34.92 -6.71 17.49
CA GLY A 840 34.47 -7.24 18.77
C GLY A 840 35.42 -6.86 19.90
N GLY A 841 34.91 -6.83 21.13
CA GLY A 841 35.72 -6.70 22.34
C GLY A 841 36.35 -8.04 22.74
N ILE A 842 37.60 -8.00 23.22
CA ILE A 842 38.34 -9.18 23.68
C ILE A 842 38.55 -9.07 25.19
N PHE A 843 38.35 -10.19 25.90
CA PHE A 843 38.69 -10.31 27.31
C PHE A 843 39.60 -11.52 27.55
N ASP A 844 40.80 -11.28 28.07
CA ASP A 844 41.78 -12.33 28.41
C ASP A 844 41.56 -12.82 29.86
N LEU A 845 40.92 -13.97 29.97
CA LEU A 845 40.65 -14.65 31.25
C LEU A 845 41.93 -15.04 31.98
N GLN A 846 42.97 -15.47 31.26
CA GLN A 846 44.23 -15.89 31.87
C GLN A 846 44.96 -14.69 32.45
N ALA A 847 45.02 -13.58 31.70
CA ALA A 847 45.59 -12.33 32.20
C ALA A 847 44.83 -11.79 33.42
N ALA A 848 43.50 -11.96 33.46
CA ALA A 848 42.65 -11.60 34.61
C ALA A 848 42.74 -12.56 35.81
N GLY A 849 43.55 -13.63 35.73
CA GLY A 849 43.81 -14.55 36.84
C GLY A 849 42.82 -15.72 36.97
N TYR A 850 42.03 -16.00 35.93
CA TYR A 850 41.14 -17.16 35.86
C TYR A 850 41.83 -18.34 35.16
N ASP A 851 41.50 -19.56 35.60
CA ASP A 851 42.01 -20.81 35.02
C ASP A 851 40.88 -21.74 34.55
N LYS A 852 41.21 -22.99 34.20
CA LYS A 852 40.31 -24.03 33.68
C LYS A 852 39.11 -24.40 34.57
N ASP A 853 39.15 -24.06 35.86
CA ASP A 853 38.06 -24.33 36.82
C ASP A 853 37.06 -23.17 36.93
N THR A 854 37.16 -22.20 36.02
CA THR A 854 36.24 -21.07 35.86
C THR A 854 35.08 -21.42 34.93
N ALA A 855 33.89 -20.95 35.28
CA ALA A 855 32.71 -20.89 34.41
C ALA A 855 32.39 -19.41 34.12
N LEU A 856 31.90 -19.15 32.90
CA LEU A 856 31.39 -17.84 32.53
C LEU A 856 29.88 -17.78 32.75
N VAL A 857 29.42 -16.67 33.28
CA VAL A 857 28.00 -16.35 33.44
C VAL A 857 27.72 -15.14 32.58
N ALA A 858 26.70 -15.24 31.72
CA ALA A 858 26.26 -14.14 30.87
C ALA A 858 24.85 -13.70 31.29
N CYS A 859 24.63 -12.40 31.36
CA CYS A 859 23.35 -11.79 31.70
C CYS A 859 23.00 -10.72 30.66
N THR A 860 21.71 -10.60 30.35
CA THR A 860 21.18 -9.60 29.43
C THR A 860 19.93 -9.00 30.02
N ASP A 861 19.83 -7.67 30.05
CA ASP A 861 18.64 -6.97 30.48
C ASP A 861 18.55 -5.58 29.82
N GLY A 862 17.40 -4.91 29.99
CA GLY A 862 17.14 -3.55 29.55
C GLY A 862 16.73 -2.63 30.71
N VAL A 863 16.50 -1.35 30.41
CA VAL A 863 16.01 -0.37 31.40
C VAL A 863 14.47 -0.32 31.44
N GLY A 864 13.81 -0.72 30.35
CA GLY A 864 12.35 -0.72 30.25
C GLY A 864 11.74 0.68 30.22
N THR A 865 10.51 0.82 30.72
CA THR A 865 9.72 2.06 30.56
C THR A 865 10.23 3.26 31.38
N LYS A 866 11.26 3.09 32.21
CA LYS A 866 12.00 4.19 32.85
C LYS A 866 12.66 5.11 31.83
N LEU A 867 13.02 4.60 30.65
CA LEU A 867 13.52 5.40 29.52
C LEU A 867 12.56 6.50 29.10
N ARG A 868 11.25 6.26 29.20
CA ARG A 868 10.27 7.30 28.86
C ARG A 868 10.27 8.46 29.85
N VAL A 869 10.56 8.19 31.12
CA VAL A 869 10.72 9.24 32.13
C VAL A 869 11.99 10.05 31.84
N ALA A 870 13.08 9.40 31.46
CA ALA A 870 14.33 10.06 31.05
C ALA A 870 14.13 10.99 29.84
N GLN A 871 13.45 10.52 28.80
CA GLN A 871 13.10 11.31 27.61
C GLN A 871 12.23 12.52 27.97
N LEU A 872 11.19 12.33 28.79
CA LEU A 872 10.29 13.43 29.17
C LEU A 872 10.93 14.43 30.12
N ALA A 873 11.84 13.99 30.99
CA ALA A 873 12.62 14.85 31.89
C ALA A 873 13.88 15.44 31.24
N LYS A 874 14.24 15.00 30.02
CA LYS A 874 15.50 15.33 29.31
C LYS A 874 16.74 15.06 30.16
N LYS A 875 16.78 13.91 30.82
CA LYS A 875 17.87 13.48 31.71
C LYS A 875 18.30 12.06 31.37
N HIS A 876 19.39 11.92 30.62
CA HIS A 876 19.84 10.66 30.02
C HIS A 876 21.11 10.09 30.66
N ASP A 877 21.82 10.89 31.46
CA ASP A 877 23.11 10.57 32.07
C ASP A 877 23.04 9.49 33.17
N THR A 878 21.84 9.17 33.67
CA THR A 878 21.63 8.20 34.76
C THR A 878 21.14 6.83 34.31
N VAL A 879 20.42 6.74 33.18
CA VAL A 879 19.81 5.47 32.74
C VAL A 879 20.82 4.45 32.23
N GLY A 880 22.02 4.89 31.84
CA GLY A 880 23.14 3.99 31.56
C GLY A 880 23.61 3.23 32.81
N ILE A 881 23.55 3.85 34.00
CA ILE A 881 23.87 3.18 35.26
C ILE A 881 22.80 2.14 35.58
N ASP A 882 21.53 2.47 35.36
CA ASP A 882 20.40 1.54 35.49
C ASP A 882 20.61 0.30 34.63
N LEU A 883 21.02 0.46 33.36
CA LEU A 883 21.25 -0.66 32.45
C LEU A 883 22.33 -1.61 32.98
N VAL A 884 23.47 -1.06 33.43
CA VAL A 884 24.55 -1.86 34.00
C VAL A 884 24.08 -2.55 35.28
N ALA A 885 23.38 -1.84 36.16
CA ALA A 885 22.89 -2.36 37.43
C ALA A 885 21.99 -3.58 37.25
N MET A 886 21.06 -3.54 36.28
CA MET A 886 20.18 -4.66 35.98
C MET A 886 20.96 -5.94 35.63
N CYS A 887 22.04 -5.81 34.84
CA CYS A 887 22.83 -6.97 34.45
C CYS A 887 23.82 -7.44 35.53
N VAL A 888 24.59 -6.52 36.11
CA VAL A 888 25.69 -6.90 37.03
C VAL A 888 25.17 -7.41 38.36
N ASN A 889 24.03 -6.90 38.83
CA ASN A 889 23.42 -7.41 40.07
C ASN A 889 22.87 -8.82 39.87
N ASP A 890 22.26 -9.12 38.71
CA ASP A 890 21.81 -10.46 38.35
C ASP A 890 22.98 -11.44 38.14
N LEU A 891 24.14 -10.91 37.76
CA LEU A 891 25.35 -11.70 37.61
C LEU A 891 25.94 -12.10 38.97
N ILE A 892 26.01 -11.17 39.93
CA ILE A 892 26.52 -11.49 41.28
C ILE A 892 25.60 -12.44 42.04
N VAL A 893 24.30 -12.54 41.71
CA VAL A 893 23.43 -13.54 42.35
C VAL A 893 23.81 -14.98 42.00
N GLN A 894 24.56 -15.19 40.91
CA GLN A 894 25.16 -16.47 40.54
C GLN A 894 26.56 -16.67 41.15
N GLY A 895 27.03 -15.72 41.96
CA GLY A 895 28.37 -15.71 42.55
C GLY A 895 29.47 -15.24 41.59
N ALA A 896 29.10 -14.77 40.40
CA ALA A 896 30.05 -14.37 39.37
C ALA A 896 30.55 -12.94 39.57
N GLU A 897 31.84 -12.74 39.31
CA GLU A 897 32.45 -11.41 39.25
C GLU A 897 32.24 -10.83 37.85
N PRO A 898 31.64 -9.64 37.70
CA PRO A 898 31.53 -8.99 36.39
C PRO A 898 32.92 -8.80 35.77
N LEU A 899 33.08 -9.14 34.48
CA LEU A 899 34.32 -8.97 33.74
C LEU A 899 34.20 -7.84 32.74
N PHE A 900 33.22 -7.96 31.84
CA PHE A 900 33.00 -7.00 30.78
C PHE A 900 31.52 -6.78 30.48
N PHE A 901 31.24 -5.65 29.85
CA PHE A 901 29.93 -5.18 29.47
C PHE A 901 29.93 -4.79 27.99
N LEU A 902 28.83 -5.10 27.31
CA LEU A 902 28.49 -4.61 25.98
C LEU A 902 27.14 -3.91 26.03
N ASP A 903 27.00 -2.82 25.30
CA ASP A 903 25.74 -2.09 25.18
C ASP A 903 25.17 -2.13 23.75
N TYR A 904 23.84 -2.06 23.66
CA TYR A 904 23.10 -1.90 22.42
C TYR A 904 22.17 -0.70 22.59
N TYR A 905 22.38 0.35 21.82
CA TYR A 905 21.57 1.56 21.81
C TYR A 905 20.85 1.68 20.47
N ALA A 906 19.52 1.68 20.50
CA ALA A 906 18.67 1.78 19.32
C ALA A 906 17.86 3.07 19.35
N CYS A 907 17.82 3.83 18.26
CA CYS A 907 17.06 5.09 18.19
C CYS A 907 16.40 5.30 16.83
N GLY A 908 15.33 6.09 16.79
CA GLY A 908 14.67 6.45 15.52
C GLY A 908 15.49 7.43 14.68
N LYS A 909 16.17 8.37 15.35
CA LYS A 909 17.14 9.30 14.78
C LYS A 909 18.23 9.54 15.82
N LEU A 910 19.50 9.48 15.41
CA LEU A 910 20.63 9.62 16.32
C LEU A 910 20.80 11.08 16.75
N ASP A 911 20.60 11.33 18.04
CA ASP A 911 21.09 12.53 18.72
C ASP A 911 22.39 12.20 19.45
N VAL A 912 23.49 12.82 18.99
CA VAL A 912 24.84 12.50 19.45
C VAL A 912 25.06 12.91 20.91
N GLU A 913 24.43 13.98 21.39
CA GLU A 913 24.58 14.41 22.78
C GLU A 913 23.83 13.46 23.72
N GLU A 914 22.60 13.10 23.35
CA GLU A 914 21.77 12.16 24.11
C GLU A 914 22.41 10.77 24.22
N ALA A 915 22.87 10.21 23.09
CA ALA A 915 23.56 8.92 23.09
C ALA A 915 24.88 8.95 23.89
N ALA A 916 25.64 10.04 23.80
CA ALA A 916 26.87 10.20 24.58
C ALA A 916 26.61 10.27 26.09
N ASP A 917 25.54 10.94 26.52
CA ASP A 917 25.13 10.98 27.94
C ASP A 917 24.70 9.60 28.44
N VAL A 918 23.98 8.82 27.62
CA VAL A 918 23.62 7.45 27.96
C VAL A 918 24.88 6.58 28.16
N VAL A 919 25.82 6.61 27.21
CA VAL A 919 27.08 5.84 27.30
C VAL A 919 27.95 6.31 28.46
N LYS A 920 27.93 7.60 28.81
CA LYS A 920 28.58 8.13 30.01
C LYS A 920 28.01 7.50 31.28
N GLY A 921 26.70 7.31 31.35
CA GLY A 921 26.05 6.56 32.42
C GLY A 921 26.49 5.10 32.46
N ILE A 922 26.58 4.43 31.31
CA ILE A 922 27.03 3.02 31.22
C ILE A 922 28.48 2.90 31.71
N ALA A 923 29.38 3.77 31.25
CA ALA A 923 30.76 3.79 31.69
C ALA A 923 30.88 4.02 33.22
N GLU A 924 30.02 4.86 33.79
CA GLU A 924 29.95 5.04 35.25
C GLU A 924 29.46 3.78 35.97
N GLY A 925 28.41 3.11 35.47
CA GLY A 925 27.96 1.82 36.00
C GLY A 925 29.06 0.75 35.95
N CYS A 926 29.80 0.69 34.86
CA CYS A 926 30.96 -0.19 34.68
C CYS A 926 32.05 0.08 35.73
N ARG A 927 32.42 1.36 35.96
CA ARG A 927 33.37 1.73 37.02
C ARG A 927 32.89 1.35 38.42
N GLN A 928 31.59 1.48 38.70
CA GLN A 928 31.00 1.07 39.98
C GLN A 928 31.03 -0.45 40.18
N SER A 929 30.89 -1.22 39.11
CA SER A 929 30.90 -2.69 39.12
C SER A 929 32.28 -3.33 38.91
N ASP A 930 33.33 -2.54 38.71
CA ASP A 930 34.65 -3.02 38.30
C ASP A 930 34.58 -3.84 36.99
N CYS A 931 33.72 -3.44 36.06
CA CYS A 931 33.46 -4.11 34.80
C CYS A 931 34.06 -3.30 33.64
N GLY A 932 34.65 -3.95 32.64
CA GLY A 932 35.17 -3.27 31.45
C GLY A 932 34.08 -3.04 30.39
N LEU A 933 33.86 -1.82 29.94
CA LEU A 933 33.03 -1.53 28.76
C LEU A 933 33.88 -1.77 27.51
N ILE A 934 33.71 -2.93 26.87
CA ILE A 934 34.63 -3.40 25.80
C ILE A 934 34.08 -3.23 24.39
N GLY A 935 32.85 -2.75 24.26
CA GLY A 935 32.22 -2.56 22.96
C GLY A 935 30.73 -2.35 23.10
N GLY A 936 30.09 -1.99 22.00
CA GLY A 936 28.66 -1.79 21.92
C GLY A 936 28.25 -1.45 20.50
N GLU A 937 26.95 -1.38 20.28
CA GLU A 937 26.36 -1.08 18.97
C GLU A 937 25.38 0.08 19.11
N THR A 938 25.48 1.06 18.21
CA THR A 938 24.53 2.18 18.11
C THR A 938 23.79 2.07 16.79
N ALA A 939 22.53 1.69 16.85
CA ALA A 939 21.68 1.47 15.68
C ALA A 939 20.66 2.60 15.52
N GLU A 940 20.80 3.37 14.44
CA GLU A 940 19.77 4.30 13.97
C GLU A 940 18.81 3.52 13.06
N MET A 941 17.57 3.35 13.51
CA MET A 941 16.54 2.53 12.85
C MET A 941 15.28 3.36 12.57
N PRO A 942 15.35 4.30 11.60
CA PRO A 942 14.20 5.09 11.19
C PRO A 942 13.09 4.16 10.70
N SER A 943 11.83 4.47 11.04
CA SER A 943 10.61 3.65 10.86
C SER A 943 10.32 2.55 11.88
N MET A 944 11.33 2.06 12.62
CA MET A 944 11.11 1.13 13.74
C MET A 944 10.81 1.87 15.05
N TYR A 945 11.53 2.97 15.28
CA TYR A 945 11.30 3.90 16.40
C TYR A 945 10.81 5.26 15.89
N HIS A 946 9.99 5.95 16.68
CA HIS A 946 9.60 7.33 16.36
C HIS A 946 10.77 8.30 16.62
N ASN A 947 10.75 9.46 15.98
CA ASN A 947 11.78 10.49 16.18
C ASN A 947 11.83 10.94 17.65
N GLY A 948 13.02 10.83 18.27
CA GLY A 948 13.25 11.16 19.68
C GLY A 948 13.00 10.01 20.66
N ASP A 949 12.59 8.83 20.18
CA ASP A 949 12.54 7.62 20.99
C ASP A 949 13.84 6.82 20.82
N TYR A 950 14.34 6.27 21.93
CA TYR A 950 15.42 5.30 21.98
C TYR A 950 15.12 4.17 22.97
N ASP A 951 15.72 3.01 22.71
CA ASP A 951 15.73 1.83 23.58
C ASP A 951 17.17 1.36 23.79
N MET A 952 17.41 0.62 24.87
CA MET A 952 18.75 0.12 25.19
C MET A 952 18.74 -1.24 25.88
N ALA A 953 19.69 -2.09 25.47
CA ALA A 953 19.95 -3.40 26.06
C ALA A 953 21.43 -3.52 26.46
N GLY A 954 21.68 -4.28 27.50
CA GLY A 954 22.99 -4.46 28.11
C GLY A 954 23.32 -5.93 28.22
N PHE A 955 24.59 -6.26 28.01
CA PHE A 955 25.08 -7.63 28.05
C PHE A 955 26.31 -7.66 28.96
N CYS A 956 26.21 -8.34 30.08
CA CYS A 956 27.31 -8.49 31.00
C CYS A 956 27.79 -9.94 31.03
N VAL A 957 29.10 -10.13 30.95
CA VAL A 957 29.74 -11.43 31.17
C VAL A 957 30.62 -11.34 32.39
N GLY A 958 30.58 -12.40 33.20
CA GLY A 958 31.30 -12.51 34.44
C GLY A 958 31.85 -13.91 34.64
N ALA A 959 32.68 -14.08 35.65
CA ALA A 959 33.36 -15.33 35.94
C ALA A 959 33.16 -15.80 37.38
N VAL A 960 32.95 -17.10 37.53
CA VAL A 960 32.80 -17.77 38.82
C VAL A 960 33.54 -19.09 38.80
N ARG A 961 34.08 -19.50 39.95
CA ARG A 961 34.65 -20.84 40.08
C ARG A 961 33.52 -21.86 40.15
N LYS A 962 33.64 -23.00 39.45
CA LYS A 962 32.55 -24.00 39.35
C LYS A 962 31.98 -24.45 40.69
N ASN A 963 32.80 -24.48 41.75
CA ASN A 963 32.42 -24.87 43.11
C ASN A 963 31.92 -23.70 43.99
N ALA A 964 31.76 -22.51 43.42
CA ALA A 964 31.31 -21.30 44.09
C ALA A 964 30.10 -20.65 43.40
N ILE A 965 29.48 -21.37 42.45
CA ILE A 965 28.24 -20.94 41.79
C ILE A 965 27.13 -20.89 42.85
N LEU A 966 26.45 -19.76 42.95
CA LEU A 966 25.28 -19.59 43.81
C LEU A 966 23.99 -19.99 43.04
N PRO A 967 22.93 -20.40 43.75
CA PRO A 967 22.85 -20.61 45.19
C PRO A 967 23.60 -21.87 45.64
N LEU A 968 24.31 -21.77 46.77
CA LEU A 968 24.73 -22.92 47.58
C LEU A 968 23.52 -23.48 48.35
N PRO A 969 23.60 -24.71 48.90
CA PRO A 969 22.51 -25.29 49.69
C PRO A 969 22.02 -24.33 50.78
N VAL A 970 20.74 -23.98 50.71
CA VAL A 970 20.04 -23.17 51.73
C VAL A 970 19.29 -24.11 52.64
N GLU A 971 19.27 -23.83 53.95
CA GLU A 971 18.55 -24.64 54.94
C GLU A 971 17.52 -23.77 55.68
N ALA A 972 16.53 -24.41 56.30
CA ALA A 972 15.61 -23.74 57.22
C ALA A 972 16.37 -23.18 58.44
N GLY A 973 16.01 -21.97 58.88
CA GLY A 973 16.67 -21.25 59.97
C GLY A 973 17.85 -20.36 59.54
N PHE A 974 18.13 -20.26 58.24
CA PHE A 974 19.05 -19.24 57.73
C PHE A 974 18.48 -17.84 57.95
N ALA A 975 19.35 -16.88 58.21
CA ALA A 975 18.98 -15.48 58.29
C ALA A 975 18.72 -14.92 56.89
N VAL A 976 17.67 -14.11 56.78
CA VAL A 976 17.33 -13.34 55.58
C VAL A 976 17.69 -11.89 55.85
N LEU A 977 18.72 -11.38 55.17
CA LEU A 977 19.16 -9.99 55.27
C LEU A 977 18.78 -9.23 54.00
N GLY A 978 18.51 -7.92 54.12
CA GLY A 978 18.19 -7.03 53.02
C GLY A 978 19.15 -5.85 52.96
N LEU A 979 19.55 -5.45 51.75
CA LEU A 979 20.33 -4.23 51.53
C LEU A 979 19.45 -3.11 51.00
N ALA A 980 19.69 -1.90 51.50
CA ALA A 980 18.95 -0.71 51.09
C ALA A 980 19.09 -0.43 49.58
N SER A 981 17.98 -0.14 48.91
CA SER A 981 17.96 0.44 47.55
C SER A 981 18.14 1.96 47.59
N SER A 982 18.57 2.55 46.48
CA SER A 982 18.64 4.01 46.26
C SER A 982 17.28 4.65 45.94
N GLY A 983 16.31 3.87 45.43
CA GLY A 983 15.02 4.33 44.96
C GLY A 983 14.24 3.21 44.28
N VAL A 984 13.39 3.56 43.32
CA VAL A 984 12.67 2.58 42.49
C VAL A 984 13.65 2.02 41.46
N HIS A 985 13.81 0.70 41.44
CA HIS A 985 14.60 0.01 40.42
C HIS A 985 13.94 0.13 39.03
N SER A 986 14.68 -0.15 37.95
CA SER A 986 14.20 0.03 36.56
C SER A 986 12.85 -0.64 36.24
N ASN A 987 12.58 -1.79 36.86
CA ASN A 987 11.31 -2.51 36.71
C ASN A 987 10.18 -1.89 37.54
N GLY A 988 8.96 -1.88 36.99
CA GLY A 988 7.77 -1.28 37.63
C GLY A 988 7.45 0.14 37.17
N PHE A 989 8.28 0.75 36.30
CA PHE A 989 8.07 2.11 35.82
C PHE A 989 6.81 2.32 34.98
N SER A 990 6.21 1.26 34.42
CA SER A 990 4.90 1.35 33.76
C SER A 990 3.80 1.74 34.75
N LEU A 991 3.84 1.19 35.98
CA LEU A 991 2.93 1.59 37.05
C LEU A 991 3.31 2.98 37.60
N VAL A 992 4.60 3.26 37.82
CA VAL A 992 5.06 4.60 38.26
C VAL A 992 4.53 5.69 37.34
N ARG A 993 4.68 5.53 36.02
CA ARG A 993 4.19 6.49 35.02
C ARG A 993 2.68 6.68 35.14
N LYS A 994 1.93 5.59 35.25
CA LYS A 994 0.47 5.65 35.43
C LYS A 994 0.08 6.40 36.71
N LEU A 995 0.82 6.23 37.80
CA LEU A 995 0.57 6.91 39.07
C LEU A 995 0.96 8.40 39.03
N VAL A 996 2.02 8.75 38.29
CA VAL A 996 2.35 10.15 38.00
C VAL A 996 1.22 10.81 37.21
N ASP A 997 0.70 10.16 36.16
CA ASP A 997 -0.44 10.68 35.39
C ASP A 997 -1.68 10.89 36.27
N VAL A 998 -1.97 9.95 37.17
CA VAL A 998 -3.10 10.05 38.13
C VAL A 998 -2.88 11.18 39.14
N SER A 999 -1.64 11.45 39.54
CA SER A 999 -1.31 12.54 40.47
C SER A 999 -1.47 13.93 39.85
N GLY A 1000 -1.50 14.02 38.52
CA GLY A 1000 -1.57 15.28 37.78
C GLY A 1000 -0.27 16.10 37.78
N LEU A 1001 0.84 15.54 38.26
CA LEU A 1001 2.15 16.18 38.30
C LEU A 1001 2.91 15.95 36.98
N ALA A 1002 3.65 16.96 36.54
CA ALA A 1002 4.65 16.83 35.49
C ALA A 1002 6.01 16.42 36.08
N TYR A 1003 6.87 15.79 35.27
CA TYR A 1003 8.21 15.40 35.71
C TYR A 1003 9.11 16.58 36.09
N SER A 1004 8.81 17.78 35.58
CA SER A 1004 9.50 19.03 35.94
C SER A 1004 9.02 19.65 37.27
N ASP A 1005 7.92 19.16 37.85
CA ASP A 1005 7.37 19.74 39.07
C ASP A 1005 8.22 19.39 40.30
N PRO A 1006 8.19 20.21 41.37
CA PRO A 1006 8.86 19.88 42.63
C PRO A 1006 8.43 18.51 43.17
N CYS A 1007 9.40 17.69 43.58
CA CYS A 1007 9.13 16.35 44.07
C CYS A 1007 8.34 16.40 45.39
N PRO A 1008 7.17 15.74 45.49
CA PRO A 1008 6.31 15.81 46.67
C PRO A 1008 6.86 15.03 47.89
N PHE A 1009 7.90 14.22 47.70
CA PHE A 1009 8.49 13.39 48.75
C PHE A 1009 10.00 13.58 48.93
N GLU A 1010 10.65 14.45 48.13
CA GLU A 1010 12.08 14.76 48.25
C GLU A 1010 12.34 16.25 47.96
N ALA A 1011 12.65 17.02 49.00
CA ALA A 1011 12.84 18.46 48.86
C ALA A 1011 14.09 18.81 48.03
N GLY A 1012 13.97 19.82 47.15
CA GLY A 1012 15.08 20.34 46.36
C GLY A 1012 15.35 19.60 45.04
N LYS A 1013 14.55 18.58 44.71
CA LYS A 1013 14.56 17.89 43.41
C LYS A 1013 13.23 18.03 42.69
N THR A 1014 13.24 17.89 41.37
CA THR A 1014 12.04 17.64 40.57
C THR A 1014 11.58 16.19 40.71
N LEU A 1015 10.31 15.93 40.40
CA LEU A 1015 9.74 14.58 40.40
C LEU A 1015 10.54 13.64 39.46
N GLY A 1016 10.89 14.13 38.27
CA GLY A 1016 11.73 13.42 37.30
C GLY A 1016 13.10 13.07 37.85
N GLU A 1017 13.81 14.03 38.46
CA GLU A 1017 15.14 13.78 39.04
C GLU A 1017 15.11 12.74 40.17
N SER A 1018 14.08 12.77 41.03
CA SER A 1018 13.94 11.81 42.12
C SER A 1018 13.62 10.41 41.60
N LEU A 1019 12.68 10.28 40.64
CA LEU A 1019 12.34 9.01 40.01
C LEU A 1019 13.49 8.44 39.14
N LEU A 1020 14.32 9.29 38.54
CA LEU A 1020 15.49 8.90 37.76
C LEU A 1020 16.74 8.64 38.61
N THR A 1021 16.60 8.54 39.94
CA THR A 1021 17.67 8.01 40.80
C THR A 1021 18.08 6.61 40.28
N PRO A 1022 19.37 6.38 39.98
CA PRO A 1022 19.81 5.11 39.42
C PRO A 1022 19.54 3.92 40.34
N THR A 1023 19.23 2.77 39.74
CA THR A 1023 19.24 1.45 40.39
C THR A 1023 20.63 1.22 40.98
N LYS A 1024 20.67 0.76 42.23
CA LYS A 1024 21.91 0.66 42.99
C LYS A 1024 22.74 -0.55 42.52
N ILE A 1025 24.05 -0.37 42.39
CA ILE A 1025 25.01 -1.44 42.06
C ILE A 1025 25.65 -1.96 43.36
N TYR A 1026 25.58 -3.28 43.59
CA TYR A 1026 26.04 -3.91 44.84
C TYR A 1026 27.35 -4.71 44.72
N VAL A 1027 28.01 -4.66 43.56
CA VAL A 1027 29.14 -5.54 43.23
C VAL A 1027 30.30 -5.37 44.22
N LYS A 1028 30.81 -4.14 44.41
CA LYS A 1028 31.97 -3.89 45.29
C LYS A 1028 31.67 -4.22 46.75
N GLN A 1029 30.42 -4.09 47.14
CA GLN A 1029 29.93 -4.30 48.50
C GLN A 1029 29.79 -5.80 48.81
N LEU A 1030 29.37 -6.60 47.85
CA LEU A 1030 29.06 -8.02 48.06
C LEU A 1030 30.15 -8.97 47.58
N MET A 1031 30.88 -8.67 46.51
CA MET A 1031 31.84 -9.61 45.93
C MET A 1031 32.91 -10.11 46.91
N PRO A 1032 33.47 -9.30 47.82
CA PRO A 1032 34.40 -9.82 48.83
C PRO A 1032 33.79 -10.90 49.73
N VAL A 1033 32.51 -10.75 50.09
CA VAL A 1033 31.77 -11.66 50.99
C VAL A 1033 31.25 -12.90 50.23
N VAL A 1034 30.87 -12.71 48.96
CA VAL A 1034 30.51 -13.82 48.05
C VAL A 1034 31.73 -14.72 47.82
N LYS A 1035 32.90 -14.13 47.56
CA LYS A 1035 34.16 -14.89 47.36
C LYS A 1035 34.59 -15.65 48.61
N SER A 1036 34.28 -15.16 49.81
CA SER A 1036 34.56 -15.86 51.08
C SER A 1036 33.52 -16.93 51.43
N ARG A 1037 32.47 -17.11 50.60
CA ARG A 1037 31.39 -18.11 50.77
C ARG A 1037 30.63 -17.99 52.08
N LEU A 1038 30.55 -16.78 52.63
CA LEU A 1038 29.77 -16.52 53.83
C LEU A 1038 28.26 -16.43 53.53
N ILE A 1039 27.90 -16.18 52.27
CA ILE A 1039 26.53 -16.09 51.76
C ILE A 1039 26.23 -17.32 50.91
N HIS A 1040 25.05 -17.91 51.12
CA HIS A 1040 24.61 -19.11 50.39
C HIS A 1040 23.69 -18.77 49.22
N ALA A 1041 22.87 -17.71 49.32
CA ALA A 1041 22.08 -17.25 48.19
C ALA A 1041 21.87 -15.74 48.20
N LEU A 1042 21.64 -15.19 47.03
CA LEU A 1042 21.40 -13.77 46.78
C LEU A 1042 20.19 -13.62 45.87
N ALA A 1043 19.31 -12.65 46.12
CA ALA A 1043 18.22 -12.31 45.22
C ALA A 1043 18.21 -10.79 44.95
N HIS A 1044 18.42 -10.42 43.70
CA HIS A 1044 18.28 -9.04 43.24
C HIS A 1044 16.79 -8.72 43.13
N ILE A 1045 16.33 -7.69 43.83
CA ILE A 1045 14.91 -7.36 43.93
C ILE A 1045 14.55 -6.37 42.83
N THR A 1046 13.89 -6.85 41.79
CA THR A 1046 13.51 -6.07 40.60
C THR A 1046 12.03 -6.27 40.26
N GLY A 1047 11.70 -6.72 39.05
CA GLY A 1047 10.33 -7.02 38.63
C GLY A 1047 9.80 -8.24 39.39
N GLY A 1048 8.57 -8.19 39.87
CA GLY A 1048 8.04 -9.21 40.78
C GLY A 1048 8.41 -9.00 42.25
N GLY A 1049 9.19 -7.94 42.55
CA GLY A 1049 9.43 -7.44 43.91
C GLY A 1049 9.97 -8.50 44.88
N LEU A 1050 9.60 -8.38 46.16
CA LEU A 1050 10.02 -9.34 47.19
C LEU A 1050 9.39 -10.72 46.98
N LEU A 1051 8.15 -10.75 46.50
CA LEU A 1051 7.33 -11.96 46.44
C LEU A 1051 7.79 -12.95 45.36
N GLU A 1052 8.30 -12.47 44.22
CA GLU A 1052 8.67 -13.34 43.09
C GLU A 1052 10.19 -13.49 42.89
N ASN A 1053 11.02 -12.58 43.42
CA ASN A 1053 12.48 -12.69 43.25
C ASN A 1053 13.14 -13.61 44.28
N ILE A 1054 12.72 -13.57 45.55
CA ILE A 1054 13.30 -14.43 46.60
C ILE A 1054 13.09 -15.92 46.31
N PRO A 1055 11.91 -16.39 45.82
CA PRO A 1055 11.71 -17.80 45.48
C PRO A 1055 12.68 -18.35 44.42
N ARG A 1056 13.28 -17.50 43.57
CA ARG A 1056 14.19 -17.93 42.50
C ARG A 1056 15.47 -18.58 43.03
N VAL A 1057 15.80 -18.37 44.30
CA VAL A 1057 16.99 -18.94 44.95
C VAL A 1057 16.66 -19.94 46.06
N LEU A 1058 15.40 -20.35 46.17
CA LEU A 1058 14.93 -21.34 47.12
C LEU A 1058 14.57 -22.67 46.43
N THR A 1059 14.75 -23.76 47.14
CA THR A 1059 14.14 -25.04 46.78
C THR A 1059 12.65 -25.05 47.16
N LYS A 1060 11.84 -25.90 46.52
CA LYS A 1060 10.37 -25.92 46.68
C LYS A 1060 9.89 -26.23 48.11
N ASP A 1061 10.75 -26.81 48.93
CA ASP A 1061 10.51 -27.18 50.33
C ASP A 1061 10.89 -26.07 51.32
N LEU A 1062 11.35 -24.91 50.84
CA LEU A 1062 11.71 -23.75 51.65
C LEU A 1062 10.85 -22.53 51.32
N ALA A 1063 10.60 -21.72 52.34
CA ALA A 1063 9.98 -20.40 52.27
C ALA A 1063 10.84 -19.40 53.06
N VAL A 1064 10.53 -18.11 52.93
CA VAL A 1064 11.03 -17.05 53.81
C VAL A 1064 9.89 -16.38 54.54
N ASP A 1065 10.11 -16.11 55.81
CA ASP A 1065 9.24 -15.30 56.65
C ASP A 1065 9.89 -13.93 56.84
N ILE A 1066 9.24 -12.88 56.37
CA ILE A 1066 9.74 -11.49 56.33
C ILE A 1066 8.91 -10.62 57.27
N ASP A 1067 9.56 -9.98 58.23
CA ASP A 1067 8.98 -8.93 59.07
C ASP A 1067 9.06 -7.58 58.33
N CYS A 1068 7.92 -7.11 57.82
CA CYS A 1068 7.80 -5.83 57.11
C CYS A 1068 8.12 -4.62 57.99
N GLY A 1069 8.10 -4.75 59.32
CA GLY A 1069 8.49 -3.70 60.26
C GLY A 1069 10.01 -3.55 60.45
N SER A 1070 10.82 -4.43 59.84
CA SER A 1070 12.27 -4.48 60.09
C SER A 1070 13.10 -3.45 59.30
N TRP A 1071 12.49 -2.71 58.35
CA TRP A 1071 13.14 -1.59 57.66
C TRP A 1071 12.14 -0.44 57.40
N PRO A 1072 12.63 0.81 57.31
CA PRO A 1072 11.75 1.94 56.98
C PRO A 1072 11.41 1.95 55.48
N LEU A 1073 10.12 1.96 55.14
CA LEU A 1073 9.67 2.14 53.75
C LEU A 1073 10.03 3.55 53.24
N PRO A 1074 10.82 3.68 52.14
CA PRO A 1074 11.22 5.00 51.66
C PRO A 1074 10.05 5.89 51.20
N PRO A 1075 10.17 7.24 51.30
CA PRO A 1075 9.09 8.19 50.96
C PRO A 1075 8.50 8.01 49.57
N VAL A 1076 9.30 7.63 48.56
CA VAL A 1076 8.83 7.38 47.20
C VAL A 1076 7.80 6.25 47.15
N PHE A 1077 8.00 5.16 47.88
CA PHE A 1077 7.06 4.03 47.90
C PHE A 1077 5.80 4.38 48.71
N LYS A 1078 5.94 5.15 49.80
CA LYS A 1078 4.77 5.69 50.53
C LYS A 1078 3.91 6.58 49.63
N TRP A 1079 4.55 7.39 48.80
CA TRP A 1079 3.86 8.23 47.83
C TRP A 1079 3.19 7.39 46.73
N LEU A 1080 3.89 6.42 46.13
CA LEU A 1080 3.32 5.51 45.13
C LEU A 1080 2.12 4.72 45.69
N GLN A 1081 2.27 4.17 46.89
CA GLN A 1081 1.21 3.45 47.59
C GLN A 1081 -0.03 4.34 47.78
N LYS A 1082 0.17 5.58 48.24
CA LYS A 1082 -0.90 6.56 48.43
C LYS A 1082 -1.57 6.96 47.11
N MET A 1083 -0.81 7.23 46.06
CA MET A 1083 -1.37 7.65 44.75
C MET A 1083 -2.14 6.52 44.07
N GLY A 1084 -1.66 5.28 44.20
CA GLY A 1084 -2.29 4.11 43.57
C GLY A 1084 -3.32 3.39 44.42
N ASN A 1085 -3.50 3.78 45.69
CA ASN A 1085 -4.25 3.01 46.69
C ASN A 1085 -3.82 1.52 46.69
N LEU A 1086 -2.51 1.29 46.65
CA LEU A 1086 -1.93 -0.05 46.51
C LEU A 1086 -1.96 -0.79 47.86
N SER A 1087 -2.33 -2.07 47.83
CA SER A 1087 -2.15 -2.95 48.99
C SER A 1087 -0.67 -3.23 49.24
N ASP A 1088 -0.29 -3.60 50.47
CA ASP A 1088 1.08 -3.99 50.79
C ASP A 1088 1.56 -5.16 49.92
N ALA A 1089 0.67 -6.11 49.61
CA ALA A 1089 0.95 -7.22 48.71
C ALA A 1089 1.25 -6.75 47.28
N GLU A 1090 0.46 -5.83 46.73
CA GLU A 1090 0.67 -5.29 45.38
C GLU A 1090 1.96 -4.45 45.31
N LEU A 1091 2.23 -3.67 46.37
CA LEU A 1091 3.46 -2.88 46.48
C LEU A 1091 4.70 -3.80 46.54
N ALA A 1092 4.67 -4.84 47.38
CA ALA A 1092 5.75 -5.82 47.52
C ALA A 1092 5.92 -6.75 46.32
N ARG A 1093 4.86 -6.97 45.53
CA ARG A 1093 4.92 -7.70 44.26
C ARG A 1093 5.49 -6.85 43.14
N THR A 1094 5.22 -5.56 43.11
CA THR A 1094 5.62 -4.72 41.98
C THR A 1094 6.99 -4.08 42.19
N PHE A 1095 7.31 -3.70 43.42
CA PHE A 1095 8.47 -2.87 43.73
C PHE A 1095 9.40 -3.51 44.75
N ASN A 1096 10.62 -3.00 44.78
CA ASN A 1096 11.66 -3.38 45.72
C ASN A 1096 11.44 -2.86 47.15
N CYS A 1097 10.48 -1.95 47.36
CA CYS A 1097 10.05 -1.46 48.67
C CYS A 1097 11.18 -0.98 49.60
N GLY A 1098 12.28 -0.46 49.04
CA GLY A 1098 13.44 -0.01 49.80
C GLY A 1098 14.55 -1.05 49.98
N ILE A 1099 14.33 -2.30 49.58
CA ILE A 1099 15.31 -3.39 49.63
C ILE A 1099 15.73 -3.76 48.20
N GLY A 1100 16.98 -3.50 47.83
CA GLY A 1100 17.47 -3.79 46.48
C GLY A 1100 18.09 -5.18 46.31
N MET A 1101 18.58 -5.79 47.38
CA MET A 1101 19.20 -7.12 47.36
C MET A 1101 18.86 -7.88 48.65
N VAL A 1102 18.58 -9.17 48.53
CA VAL A 1102 18.34 -10.07 49.68
C VAL A 1102 19.47 -11.12 49.76
N LEU A 1103 19.95 -11.39 50.97
CA LEU A 1103 21.02 -12.34 51.27
C LEU A 1103 20.48 -13.45 52.18
N LEU A 1104 20.80 -14.70 51.86
CA LEU A 1104 20.47 -15.86 52.69
C LEU A 1104 21.77 -16.51 53.15
N LEU A 1105 21.94 -16.63 54.47
CA LEU A 1105 23.16 -17.13 55.08
C LEU A 1105 22.91 -17.81 56.44
N PRO A 1106 23.80 -18.72 56.86
CA PRO A 1106 23.75 -19.30 58.20
C PRO A 1106 23.80 -18.22 59.29
N GLU A 1107 23.09 -18.45 60.39
CA GLU A 1107 23.05 -17.52 61.54
C GLU A 1107 24.46 -17.19 62.07
N SER A 1108 25.38 -18.16 62.04
CA SER A 1108 26.77 -17.99 62.48
C SER A 1108 27.54 -16.94 61.67
N ASN A 1109 27.13 -16.66 60.44
CA ASN A 1109 27.82 -15.77 59.52
C ASN A 1109 27.27 -14.33 59.57
N VAL A 1110 26.10 -14.12 60.18
CA VAL A 1110 25.38 -12.83 60.16
C VAL A 1110 26.24 -11.68 60.68
N THR A 1111 26.86 -11.83 61.86
CA THR A 1111 27.68 -10.77 62.46
C THR A 1111 28.82 -10.35 61.55
N GLU A 1112 29.50 -11.31 60.93
CA GLU A 1112 30.66 -11.01 60.07
C GLU A 1112 30.23 -10.42 58.73
N VAL A 1113 29.18 -10.96 58.11
CA VAL A 1113 28.65 -10.42 56.85
C VAL A 1113 28.11 -9.00 57.04
N THR A 1114 27.34 -8.75 58.10
CA THR A 1114 26.87 -7.39 58.43
C THR A 1114 28.04 -6.43 58.60
N ARG A 1115 29.04 -6.81 59.41
CA ARG A 1115 30.24 -5.97 59.64
C ARG A 1115 30.99 -5.66 58.34
N LEU A 1116 31.17 -6.65 57.46
CA LEU A 1116 31.90 -6.48 56.20
C LEU A 1116 31.12 -5.62 55.20
N VAL A 1117 29.81 -5.80 55.10
CA VAL A 1117 28.97 -5.04 54.17
C VAL A 1117 28.79 -3.60 54.67
N GLU A 1118 28.52 -3.39 55.96
CA GLU A 1118 28.38 -2.04 56.54
C GLU A 1118 29.69 -1.23 56.48
N ALA A 1119 30.85 -1.88 56.51
CA ALA A 1119 32.14 -1.22 56.32
C ALA A 1119 32.27 -0.55 54.92
N THR A 1120 31.43 -0.94 53.96
CA THR A 1120 31.38 -0.30 52.62
C THR A 1120 30.41 0.89 52.56
N GLY A 1121 29.76 1.24 53.68
CA GLY A 1121 28.77 2.31 53.77
C GLY A 1121 27.34 1.85 53.50
N GLU A 1122 27.11 0.55 53.33
CA GLU A 1122 25.78 -0.02 53.13
C GLU A 1122 25.00 -0.16 54.43
N LYS A 1123 23.67 -0.15 54.33
CA LYS A 1123 22.78 -0.51 55.43
C LYS A 1123 22.25 -1.91 55.23
N VAL A 1124 22.39 -2.73 56.27
CA VAL A 1124 21.91 -4.11 56.31
C VAL A 1124 20.70 -4.17 57.25
N PHE A 1125 19.60 -4.71 56.75
CA PHE A 1125 18.39 -4.97 57.53
C PHE A 1125 18.23 -6.47 57.74
N ARG A 1126 17.84 -6.89 58.94
CA ARG A 1126 17.47 -8.27 59.20
C ARG A 1126 15.99 -8.43 58.92
N LEU A 1127 15.66 -9.01 57.76
CA LEU A 1127 14.29 -9.13 57.27
C LEU A 1127 13.54 -10.28 57.96
N GLY A 1128 14.24 -11.39 58.24
CA GLY A 1128 13.63 -12.55 58.88
C GLY A 1128 14.45 -13.82 58.73
N THR A 1129 13.79 -14.96 58.51
CA THR A 1129 14.44 -16.28 58.45
C THR A 1129 13.81 -17.19 57.41
N THR A 1130 14.58 -18.16 56.91
CA THR A 1130 14.04 -19.24 56.08
C THR A 1130 13.26 -20.25 56.93
N THR A 1131 12.17 -20.77 56.40
CA THR A 1131 11.27 -21.72 57.05
C THR A 1131 10.99 -22.91 56.12
N ALA A 1132 10.48 -24.02 56.67
CA ALA A 1132 10.01 -25.14 55.86
C ALA A 1132 8.68 -24.78 55.18
N CYS A 1133 8.55 -25.12 53.89
CA CYS A 1133 7.36 -24.83 53.08
C CYS A 1133 6.59 -26.12 52.75
N ALA A 1134 5.26 -26.08 52.91
CA ALA A 1134 4.39 -27.17 52.49
C ALA A 1134 4.18 -27.15 50.96
N SER A 1135 3.97 -28.32 50.36
CA SER A 1135 3.76 -28.43 48.91
C SER A 1135 2.57 -27.57 48.45
N GLY A 1136 2.84 -26.59 47.56
CA GLY A 1136 1.82 -25.69 47.00
C GLY A 1136 1.55 -24.42 47.80
N ALA A 1137 2.23 -24.19 48.93
CA ALA A 1137 2.16 -22.94 49.67
C ALA A 1137 3.06 -21.85 49.05
N GLU A 1138 2.77 -20.58 49.35
CA GLU A 1138 3.62 -19.46 48.92
C GLU A 1138 4.98 -19.52 49.61
N GLN A 1139 6.06 -19.23 48.87
CA GLN A 1139 7.44 -19.29 49.39
C GLN A 1139 7.91 -17.98 50.06
N VAL A 1140 7.05 -16.96 50.15
CA VAL A 1140 7.32 -15.69 50.83
C VAL A 1140 6.10 -15.33 51.68
N GLU A 1141 6.27 -15.33 53.00
CA GLU A 1141 5.25 -14.89 53.95
C GLU A 1141 5.64 -13.50 54.48
N LEU A 1142 4.77 -12.51 54.27
CA LEU A 1142 4.96 -11.15 54.80
C LEU A 1142 4.20 -11.00 56.11
N ARG A 1143 4.92 -10.69 57.21
CA ARG A 1143 4.33 -10.36 58.51
C ARG A 1143 4.35 -8.87 58.78
N GLY A 1144 3.24 -8.35 59.29
CA GLY A 1144 3.08 -6.91 59.55
C GLY A 1144 2.70 -6.11 58.32
N THR A 1145 2.84 -4.78 58.39
CA THR A 1145 2.54 -3.84 57.30
C THR A 1145 3.80 -3.13 56.85
N LEU A 1146 3.90 -2.79 55.56
CA LEU A 1146 5.03 -2.03 55.00
C LEU A 1146 4.99 -0.53 55.38
N ALA A 1147 3.85 -0.02 55.87
CA ALA A 1147 3.57 1.40 56.07
C ALA A 1147 4.34 2.10 57.20
#